data_AF-A0A4R8A5V3-F1
#
_entry.id   AF-A0A4R8A5V3-F1
#
_cell.length_a   1.000
_cell.length_b   1.000
_cell.length_c   1.000
_cell.angle_alpha   90.00
_cell.angle_beta   90.00
_cell.angle_gamma   90.00
#
_symmetry.space_group_name_H-M   'P 1'
#
loop_
_entity.id
_entity.type
_entity.pdbx_description
1 polymer ?
#
loop_
_entity_poly.entity_id
_entity_poly.type
_entity_poly.pdbx_seq_one_letter_code
_entity_poly.pdbx_strand_id
1 'polypeptide(L)'
;MKLVFYELKKIISKKSFLMCLILCVVFLIFFAFSTSSSTNIYSYHKQYNEMLLNSPSYEETYQKLVTLEKDLQNSLQTNSENEIPTSANENTVNNRYGISDEEAYILVSDALHYVENIGNYEKYQSGIIQSDLEQQTKASYENIEKDNVKIVNYLAIEASSKQYIVFVLAVFVSIYAIYILNNFEQESNTAGISYLSKKGKFSLYKAKFLAISCISISTIIVFCVFLLVINSIIYGLPDMLANIQSIPIFYESPYNISILAGIFLCVGKQIFLIIGFISVYYLLLSLLRSDLRTSIVICLFCLLEFFFLQALSDYSSLSILRKWNIFNLAYFETLINEFGMQSLFGIQMKEWQIFILCMIILLVVTMSAIYVYSKGWINSTKTITRHKPNTRGKHVSLKNHEFYKQFINGKGLFIIIVSICFCLYISYGFFDKMNQVNFSSAEEQYQIYGGNLSNKKIKKIEEKKTAIENESIMFQKSSSDYEKGLLTHEEFQQIEDAYIFSLMENRAFENFYSDYSNIIGTTIVYPTGYQAVFSLNTYSRDMMYGTWFVLIAVLLFSGLYSIDKSAKQENLYKLTLYGKKRRLDTQRRIGYLESLIIAFLLFCISFVLFVLKYPMSGWLNDTISIFRLDTTVKIYDPMYLQVPLLINFLYLQIFRLLVLFTVLEIVLVFSQVLRSRKNTITIMFILVLLPFMLAQIGLEGFQYISLIHLLSGNIILHTSIFGIGGMYLIAYVLIRIISFKLAQKNYSL
;
A
#
# COMPACT_ATOMS: atom_id res chain seq x y z
N MET A 1 -22.08 -12.66 32.33
CA MET A 1 -22.90 -12.66 31.10
C MET A 1 -23.74 -11.39 30.92
N LYS A 2 -24.71 -11.05 31.79
CA LYS A 2 -25.55 -9.84 31.62
C LYS A 2 -24.77 -8.53 31.33
N LEU A 3 -23.64 -8.31 32.00
CA LEU A 3 -22.81 -7.10 31.83
C LEU A 3 -22.14 -7.02 30.45
N VAL A 4 -21.66 -8.15 29.92
CA VAL A 4 -21.06 -8.22 28.57
C VAL A 4 -22.11 -7.90 27.51
N PHE A 5 -23.34 -8.43 27.66
CA PHE A 5 -24.44 -8.15 26.76
C PHE A 5 -24.82 -6.66 26.73
N TYR A 6 -24.79 -5.98 27.89
CA TYR A 6 -25.01 -4.51 27.92
C TYR A 6 -23.91 -3.74 27.19
N GLU A 7 -22.64 -4.13 27.34
CA GLU A 7 -21.54 -3.48 26.61
C GLU A 7 -21.65 -3.74 25.09
N LEU A 8 -21.99 -4.96 24.67
CA LEU A 8 -22.28 -5.28 23.26
C LEU A 8 -23.41 -4.40 22.70
N LYS A 9 -24.51 -4.27 23.47
CA LYS A 9 -25.66 -3.44 23.07
C LYS A 9 -25.27 -1.97 22.89
N LYS A 10 -24.37 -1.42 23.72
CA LYS A 10 -23.89 -0.04 23.55
C LYS A 10 -23.22 0.16 22.19
N ILE A 11 -22.41 -0.79 21.74
CA ILE A 11 -21.71 -0.70 20.45
C ILE A 11 -22.72 -0.79 19.29
N ILE A 12 -23.54 -1.85 19.28
CA ILE A 12 -24.49 -2.12 18.18
C ILE A 12 -25.56 -1.03 18.07
N SER A 13 -25.96 -0.40 19.18
CA SER A 13 -26.95 0.69 19.18
C SER A 13 -26.48 1.98 18.51
N LYS A 14 -25.16 2.17 18.30
CA LYS A 14 -24.62 3.38 17.69
C LYS A 14 -24.71 3.27 16.17
N LYS A 15 -25.52 4.13 15.55
CA LYS A 15 -25.66 4.22 14.07
C LYS A 15 -24.32 4.38 13.35
N SER A 16 -23.35 5.06 13.98
CA SER A 16 -22.01 5.25 13.41
C SER A 16 -21.20 3.94 13.34
N PHE A 17 -21.44 2.99 14.24
CA PHE A 17 -20.81 1.66 14.21
C PHE A 17 -21.37 0.80 13.08
N LEU A 18 -22.69 0.82 12.87
CA LEU A 18 -23.32 0.11 11.77
C LEU A 18 -22.86 0.65 10.40
N MET A 19 -22.78 1.98 10.27
CA MET A 19 -22.21 2.62 9.07
C MET A 19 -20.76 2.20 8.82
N CYS A 20 -19.94 2.13 9.88
CA CYS A 20 -18.57 1.65 9.79
C CYS A 20 -18.50 0.21 9.24
N LEU A 21 -19.32 -0.69 9.77
CA LEU A 21 -19.38 -2.09 9.31
C LEU A 21 -19.82 -2.22 7.86
N ILE A 22 -20.93 -1.58 7.47
CA ILE A 22 -21.43 -1.60 6.08
C ILE A 22 -20.33 -1.17 5.12
N LEU A 23 -19.58 -0.16 5.53
CA LEU A 23 -18.59 0.42 4.68
C LEU A 23 -17.30 -0.42 4.60
N CYS A 24 -16.89 -1.07 5.70
CA CYS A 24 -15.87 -2.12 5.63
C CYS A 24 -16.27 -3.27 4.69
N VAL A 25 -17.55 -3.64 4.66
CA VAL A 25 -18.06 -4.65 3.71
C VAL A 25 -17.98 -4.13 2.27
N VAL A 26 -18.41 -2.90 1.99
CA VAL A 26 -18.27 -2.29 0.66
C VAL A 26 -16.81 -2.28 0.21
N PHE A 27 -15.87 -2.02 1.13
CA PHE A 27 -14.45 -2.10 0.82
C PHE A 27 -13.95 -3.51 0.56
N LEU A 28 -14.42 -4.52 1.30
CA LEU A 28 -14.11 -5.91 0.99
C LEU A 28 -14.63 -6.33 -0.38
N ILE A 29 -15.87 -5.95 -0.73
CA ILE A 29 -16.45 -6.20 -2.06
C ILE A 29 -15.54 -5.59 -3.12
N PHE A 30 -15.29 -4.30 -3.00
CA PHE A 30 -14.50 -3.61 -3.99
C PHE A 30 -13.09 -4.21 -4.10
N PHE A 31 -12.44 -4.51 -2.97
CA PHE A 31 -11.11 -5.09 -2.93
C PHE A 31 -11.06 -6.43 -3.67
N ALA A 32 -11.99 -7.33 -3.37
CA ALA A 32 -12.07 -8.64 -4.03
C ALA A 32 -12.30 -8.53 -5.55
N PHE A 33 -13.16 -7.60 -6.00
CA PHE A 33 -13.35 -7.33 -7.43
C PHE A 33 -12.12 -6.71 -8.07
N SER A 34 -11.42 -5.84 -7.37
CA SER A 34 -10.28 -5.15 -7.92
C SER A 34 -9.02 -6.02 -8.01
N THR A 35 -8.82 -6.94 -7.07
CA THR A 35 -7.81 -8.00 -7.19
C THR A 35 -8.10 -8.94 -8.35
N SER A 36 -9.37 -9.05 -8.76
CA SER A 36 -9.77 -9.79 -9.96
C SER A 36 -9.67 -9.00 -11.26
N SER A 37 -9.51 -7.66 -11.20
CA SER A 37 -9.45 -6.78 -12.38
C SER A 37 -8.04 -6.29 -12.70
N SER A 38 -7.10 -6.30 -11.74
CA SER A 38 -5.66 -6.09 -12.01
C SER A 38 -5.05 -7.23 -12.83
N THR A 39 -5.82 -8.28 -13.05
CA THR A 39 -5.59 -9.31 -14.05
C THR A 39 -6.74 -9.20 -15.05
N ASN A 40 -6.50 -8.81 -16.30
CA ASN A 40 -7.50 -8.88 -17.40
C ASN A 40 -7.90 -10.35 -17.75
N ILE A 41 -7.75 -11.27 -16.79
CA ILE A 41 -7.68 -12.72 -16.90
C ILE A 41 -9.02 -13.36 -16.52
N TYR A 42 -10.10 -12.61 -16.29
CA TYR A 42 -11.39 -13.19 -15.88
C TYR A 42 -11.93 -14.23 -16.88
N SER A 43 -11.76 -14.02 -18.19
CA SER A 43 -12.14 -15.00 -19.23
C SER A 43 -11.23 -16.23 -19.23
N TYR A 44 -9.91 -16.03 -19.11
CA TYR A 44 -8.91 -17.11 -19.14
C TYR A 44 -8.91 -17.94 -17.85
N HIS A 45 -9.07 -17.34 -16.67
CA HIS A 45 -9.25 -18.08 -15.42
C HIS A 45 -10.51 -18.94 -15.46
N LYS A 46 -11.60 -18.44 -16.04
CA LYS A 46 -12.82 -19.24 -16.22
C LYS A 46 -12.58 -20.42 -17.18
N GLN A 47 -11.89 -20.18 -18.30
CA GLN A 47 -11.58 -21.22 -19.29
C GLN A 47 -10.55 -22.25 -18.78
N TYR A 48 -9.55 -21.80 -18.01
CA TYR A 48 -8.60 -22.63 -17.27
C TYR A 48 -9.29 -23.48 -16.21
N ASN A 49 -10.19 -22.88 -15.42
CA ASN A 49 -10.97 -23.60 -14.42
C ASN A 49 -11.93 -24.60 -15.07
N GLU A 50 -12.51 -24.27 -16.23
CA GLU A 50 -13.29 -25.20 -17.05
C GLU A 50 -12.42 -26.35 -17.61
N MET A 51 -11.14 -26.10 -17.95
CA MET A 51 -10.20 -27.15 -18.36
C MET A 51 -9.83 -28.07 -17.18
N LEU A 52 -9.55 -27.52 -15.99
CA LEU A 52 -9.24 -28.28 -14.77
C LEU A 52 -10.43 -29.08 -14.22
N LEU A 53 -11.65 -28.55 -14.34
CA LEU A 53 -12.89 -29.19 -13.84
C LEU A 53 -13.38 -30.33 -14.74
N ASN A 54 -13.04 -30.33 -16.03
CA ASN A 54 -13.59 -31.26 -17.02
C ASN A 54 -12.66 -32.44 -17.37
N SER A 55 -11.41 -32.48 -16.92
CA SER A 55 -10.50 -33.61 -17.15
C SER A 55 -10.24 -34.39 -15.84
N PRO A 56 -10.70 -35.65 -15.71
CA PRO A 56 -10.55 -36.44 -14.50
C PRO A 56 -9.12 -37.01 -14.31
N SER A 57 -8.24 -36.89 -15.31
CA SER A 57 -6.92 -37.51 -15.37
C SER A 57 -5.79 -36.47 -15.49
N TYR A 58 -4.71 -36.67 -14.72
CA TYR A 58 -3.47 -35.88 -14.78
C TYR A 58 -2.91 -35.77 -16.21
N GLU A 59 -2.79 -36.91 -16.91
CA GLU A 59 -2.19 -36.98 -18.25
C GLU A 59 -2.99 -36.17 -19.28
N GLU A 60 -4.32 -36.22 -19.19
CA GLU A 60 -5.21 -35.50 -20.10
C GLU A 60 -5.12 -33.97 -19.89
N THR A 61 -5.00 -33.55 -18.64
CA THR A 61 -4.87 -32.14 -18.26
C THR A 61 -3.51 -31.58 -18.68
N TYR A 62 -2.44 -32.34 -18.46
CA TYR A 62 -1.07 -31.97 -18.86
C TYR A 62 -0.94 -31.83 -20.38
N GLN A 63 -1.45 -32.80 -21.16
CA GLN A 63 -1.36 -32.74 -22.62
C GLN A 63 -2.10 -31.53 -23.22
N LYS A 64 -3.30 -31.20 -22.72
CA LYS A 64 -4.08 -30.03 -23.18
C LYS A 64 -3.34 -28.71 -22.91
N LEU A 65 -2.68 -28.58 -21.77
CA LEU A 65 -1.92 -27.39 -21.42
C LEU A 65 -0.65 -27.25 -22.28
N VAL A 66 0.08 -28.35 -22.53
CA VAL A 66 1.28 -28.34 -23.41
C VAL A 66 0.91 -27.96 -24.84
N THR A 67 -0.22 -28.43 -25.37
CA THR A 67 -0.67 -28.03 -26.71
C THR A 67 -0.99 -26.53 -26.77
N LEU A 68 -1.59 -25.99 -25.72
CA LEU A 68 -2.02 -24.60 -25.67
C LEU A 68 -0.84 -23.63 -25.45
N GLU A 69 0.16 -24.00 -24.67
CA GLU A 69 1.42 -23.25 -24.52
C GLU A 69 2.16 -23.15 -25.86
N LYS A 70 2.26 -24.26 -26.61
CA LYS A 70 2.89 -24.28 -27.94
C LYS A 70 2.16 -23.40 -28.94
N ASP A 71 0.82 -23.42 -28.95
CA ASP A 71 0.02 -22.58 -29.85
C ASP A 71 0.24 -21.08 -29.56
N LEU A 72 0.33 -20.69 -28.29
CA LEU A 72 0.63 -19.30 -27.87
C LEU A 72 2.09 -18.90 -28.16
N GLN A 73 3.04 -19.80 -27.96
CA GLN A 73 4.45 -19.54 -28.28
C GLN A 73 4.64 -19.30 -29.79
N ASN A 74 3.92 -20.07 -30.62
CA ASN A 74 3.92 -19.89 -32.07
C ASN A 74 3.28 -18.55 -32.49
N SER A 75 2.19 -18.12 -31.83
CA SER A 75 1.55 -16.83 -32.14
C SER A 75 2.46 -15.64 -31.81
N LEU A 76 3.16 -15.69 -30.67
CA LEU A 76 4.14 -14.68 -30.27
C LEU A 76 5.31 -14.57 -31.25
N GLN A 77 5.85 -15.71 -31.71
CA GLN A 77 6.91 -15.71 -32.72
C GLN A 77 6.44 -15.10 -34.05
N THR A 78 5.24 -15.45 -34.55
CA THR A 78 4.70 -14.87 -35.79
C THR A 78 4.38 -13.38 -35.72
N ASN A 79 4.08 -12.85 -34.53
CA ASN A 79 3.84 -11.42 -34.32
C ASN A 79 5.15 -10.63 -34.28
N SER A 80 6.23 -11.22 -33.77
CA SER A 80 7.57 -10.58 -33.73
C SER A 80 8.23 -10.45 -35.11
N GLU A 81 7.87 -11.31 -36.08
CA GLU A 81 8.43 -11.27 -37.44
C GLU A 81 7.73 -10.27 -38.37
N ASN A 82 6.54 -9.77 -38.01
CA ASN A 82 5.71 -8.90 -38.86
C ASN A 82 5.63 -7.45 -38.35
N GLU A 83 6.76 -6.77 -38.15
CA GLU A 83 6.81 -5.34 -37.84
C GLU A 83 6.62 -4.43 -39.07
N ILE A 84 5.44 -4.46 -39.70
CA ILE A 84 4.93 -3.34 -40.51
C ILE A 84 3.48 -3.06 -40.10
N PRO A 85 3.20 -1.98 -39.35
CA PRO A 85 1.84 -1.69 -38.93
C PRO A 85 1.03 -1.14 -40.11
N THR A 86 0.21 -1.99 -40.73
CA THR A 86 -0.93 -1.53 -41.53
C THR A 86 -2.15 -1.46 -40.63
N SER A 87 -2.71 -0.24 -40.52
CA SER A 87 -3.80 0.19 -39.64
C SER A 87 -5.15 -0.53 -39.80
N ALA A 88 -5.20 -1.63 -40.56
CA ALA A 88 -6.40 -2.42 -40.82
C ALA A 88 -6.49 -3.71 -39.99
N ASN A 89 -5.37 -4.24 -39.48
CA ASN A 89 -5.35 -5.54 -38.79
C ASN A 89 -5.46 -5.48 -37.25
N GLU A 90 -5.31 -4.31 -36.63
CA GLU A 90 -5.50 -4.15 -35.18
C GLU A 90 -6.96 -4.40 -34.73
N ASN A 91 -7.92 -4.34 -35.65
CA ASN A 91 -9.36 -4.47 -35.33
C ASN A 91 -9.91 -5.89 -35.44
N THR A 92 -9.19 -6.84 -36.08
CA THR A 92 -9.71 -8.21 -36.29
C THR A 92 -9.16 -9.24 -35.31
N VAL A 93 -7.99 -9.01 -34.71
CA VAL A 93 -7.39 -9.96 -33.74
C VAL A 93 -7.73 -9.58 -32.28
N ASN A 94 -7.86 -8.29 -31.97
CA ASN A 94 -8.24 -7.80 -30.63
C ASN A 94 -9.70 -8.10 -30.21
N ASN A 95 -10.54 -8.63 -31.10
CA ASN A 95 -11.98 -8.76 -30.88
C ASN A 95 -12.46 -10.16 -30.45
N ARG A 96 -11.56 -11.13 -30.20
CA ARG A 96 -11.96 -12.41 -29.58
C ARG A 96 -11.50 -12.58 -28.14
N TYR A 97 -10.38 -12.01 -27.75
CA TYR A 97 -9.81 -12.15 -26.40
C TYR A 97 -9.06 -10.86 -26.08
N GLY A 98 -9.63 -9.99 -25.25
CA GLY A 98 -9.05 -8.68 -24.92
C GLY A 98 -7.84 -8.74 -23.98
N ILE A 99 -6.84 -9.57 -24.28
CA ILE A 99 -5.61 -9.81 -23.51
C ILE A 99 -4.45 -9.96 -24.53
N SER A 100 -3.23 -9.50 -24.19
CA SER A 100 -2.05 -9.75 -25.03
C SER A 100 -1.62 -11.23 -24.99
N ASP A 101 -1.13 -11.76 -26.12
CA ASP A 101 -0.65 -13.16 -26.22
C ASP A 101 0.44 -13.50 -25.17
N GLU A 102 1.22 -12.50 -24.74
CA GLU A 102 2.27 -12.64 -23.72
C GLU A 102 1.70 -12.97 -22.33
N GLU A 103 0.61 -12.30 -21.93
CA GLU A 103 -0.04 -12.53 -20.63
C GLU A 103 -0.72 -13.90 -20.58
N ALA A 104 -1.28 -14.36 -21.70
CA ALA A 104 -1.85 -15.69 -21.83
C ALA A 104 -0.78 -16.79 -21.74
N TYR A 105 0.39 -16.58 -22.34
CA TYR A 105 1.52 -17.53 -22.28
C TYR A 105 2.01 -17.72 -20.85
N ILE A 106 2.24 -16.64 -20.10
CA ILE A 106 2.70 -16.68 -18.70
C ILE A 106 1.75 -17.53 -17.84
N LEU A 107 0.44 -17.33 -17.99
CA LEU A 107 -0.55 -18.03 -17.19
C LEU A 107 -0.61 -19.54 -17.49
N VAL A 108 -0.45 -19.91 -18.75
CA VAL A 108 -0.46 -21.32 -19.17
C VAL A 108 0.82 -22.01 -18.72
N SER A 109 1.95 -21.30 -18.74
CA SER A 109 3.22 -21.78 -18.22
C SER A 109 3.18 -21.99 -16.69
N ASP A 110 2.59 -21.05 -15.93
CA ASP A 110 2.36 -21.19 -14.49
C ASP A 110 1.47 -22.40 -14.16
N ALA A 111 0.42 -22.62 -14.96
CA ALA A 111 -0.47 -23.77 -14.85
C ALA A 111 0.23 -25.10 -15.14
N LEU A 112 1.12 -25.15 -16.13
CA LEU A 112 1.92 -26.32 -16.43
C LEU A 112 2.87 -26.67 -15.29
N HIS A 113 3.55 -25.66 -14.74
CA HIS A 113 4.38 -25.83 -13.56
C HIS A 113 3.58 -26.34 -12.36
N TYR A 114 2.36 -25.85 -12.15
CA TYR A 114 1.45 -26.35 -11.12
C TYR A 114 1.13 -27.85 -11.30
N VAL A 115 0.68 -28.24 -12.50
CA VAL A 115 0.34 -29.62 -12.80
C VAL A 115 1.57 -30.52 -12.68
N GLU A 116 2.73 -30.12 -13.20
CA GLU A 116 3.98 -30.88 -13.11
C GLU A 116 4.42 -31.12 -11.66
N ASN A 117 4.34 -30.09 -10.80
CA ASN A 117 4.69 -30.20 -9.39
C ASN A 117 3.76 -31.15 -8.63
N ILE A 118 2.47 -31.18 -8.96
CA ILE A 118 1.52 -32.15 -8.37
C ILE A 118 1.76 -33.57 -8.90
N GLY A 119 2.00 -33.71 -10.21
CA GLY A 119 2.27 -35.00 -10.85
C GLY A 119 3.54 -35.67 -10.32
N ASN A 120 4.57 -34.86 -10.04
CA ASN A 120 5.87 -35.30 -9.51
C ASN A 120 6.08 -34.87 -8.06
N TYR A 121 5.02 -34.84 -7.24
CA TYR A 121 5.09 -34.32 -5.86
C TYR A 121 6.14 -35.05 -5.01
N GLU A 122 6.41 -36.34 -5.27
CA GLU A 122 7.47 -37.09 -4.57
C GLU A 122 8.88 -36.52 -4.79
N LYS A 123 9.20 -36.15 -6.04
CA LYS A 123 10.50 -35.56 -6.38
C LYS A 123 10.61 -34.17 -5.77
N TYR A 124 9.53 -33.39 -5.83
CA TYR A 124 9.46 -32.05 -5.26
C TYR A 124 9.63 -32.09 -3.72
N GLN A 125 8.90 -32.98 -3.03
CA GLN A 125 9.03 -33.21 -1.60
C GLN A 125 10.44 -33.67 -1.20
N SER A 126 11.07 -34.55 -1.99
CA SER A 126 12.45 -34.99 -1.73
C SER A 126 13.47 -33.85 -1.84
N GLY A 127 13.26 -32.89 -2.72
CA GLY A 127 14.10 -31.69 -2.85
C GLY A 127 14.00 -30.77 -1.63
N ILE A 128 12.80 -30.56 -1.09
CA ILE A 128 12.56 -29.77 0.13
C ILE A 128 13.23 -30.41 1.35
N ILE A 129 13.13 -31.73 1.47
CA ILE A 129 13.73 -32.49 2.58
C ILE A 129 15.26 -32.41 2.57
N GLN A 130 15.88 -32.21 1.39
CA GLN A 130 17.33 -32.16 1.23
C GLN A 130 17.94 -30.81 1.61
N SER A 131 17.15 -29.72 1.61
CA SER A 131 17.62 -28.37 1.99
C SER A 131 17.51 -28.07 3.50
N ASP A 132 16.60 -28.72 4.23
CA ASP A 132 16.32 -28.43 5.65
C ASP A 132 16.62 -29.59 6.62
N LEU A 133 17.73 -29.46 7.36
CA LEU A 133 18.18 -30.23 8.55
C LEU A 133 17.44 -31.55 8.88
N GLU A 134 18.16 -32.66 8.72
CA GLU A 134 17.72 -33.87 8.00
C GLU A 134 16.97 -34.99 8.78
N GLN A 135 16.32 -34.76 9.92
CA GLN A 135 15.62 -35.87 10.64
C GLN A 135 14.21 -35.55 11.17
N GLN A 136 13.99 -34.40 11.80
CA GLN A 136 12.65 -34.07 12.36
C GLN A 136 11.68 -33.52 11.31
N THR A 137 12.21 -32.90 10.25
CA THR A 137 11.49 -32.56 9.02
C THR A 137 10.97 -33.83 8.35
N LYS A 138 11.83 -34.83 8.12
CA LYS A 138 11.45 -36.13 7.52
C LYS A 138 10.26 -36.78 8.23
N ALA A 139 10.33 -36.93 9.56
CA ALA A 139 9.24 -37.53 10.34
C ALA A 139 7.92 -36.74 10.29
N SER A 140 7.95 -35.43 10.06
CA SER A 140 6.72 -34.61 9.93
C SER A 140 6.09 -34.76 8.54
N TYR A 141 6.89 -34.94 7.49
CA TYR A 141 6.44 -35.13 6.11
C TYR A 141 6.12 -36.59 5.75
N GLU A 142 6.62 -37.57 6.50
CA GLU A 142 6.34 -39.02 6.31
C GLU A 142 4.84 -39.38 6.49
N ASN A 143 4.09 -38.57 7.25
CA ASN A 143 2.66 -38.80 7.53
C ASN A 143 1.71 -38.24 6.46
N ILE A 144 2.22 -37.74 5.33
CA ILE A 144 1.41 -37.19 4.25
C ILE A 144 0.92 -38.33 3.35
N GLU A 145 -0.39 -38.58 3.36
CA GLU A 145 -1.03 -39.56 2.48
C GLU A 145 -1.09 -39.01 1.04
N LYS A 146 -0.34 -39.68 0.15
CA LYS A 146 -0.09 -39.26 -1.24
C LYS A 146 -1.35 -39.24 -2.11
N ASP A 147 -2.29 -40.15 -1.85
CA ASP A 147 -3.52 -40.32 -2.66
C ASP A 147 -4.52 -39.14 -2.53
N ASN A 148 -4.27 -38.21 -1.60
CA ASN A 148 -5.16 -37.10 -1.29
C ASN A 148 -4.70 -35.74 -1.88
N VAL A 149 -3.50 -35.66 -2.47
CA VAL A 149 -3.04 -34.47 -3.22
C VAL A 149 -3.58 -34.57 -4.65
N LYS A 150 -4.39 -33.58 -5.06
CA LYS A 150 -5.10 -33.62 -6.35
C LYS A 150 -5.02 -32.27 -7.04
N ILE A 151 -5.18 -32.28 -8.36
CA ILE A 151 -5.37 -31.06 -9.13
C ILE A 151 -6.72 -30.45 -8.70
N VAL A 152 -6.68 -29.23 -8.15
CA VAL A 152 -7.87 -28.51 -7.66
C VAL A 152 -7.89 -27.07 -8.16
N ASN A 153 -9.07 -26.45 -8.19
CA ASN A 153 -9.20 -25.03 -8.47
C ASN A 153 -8.72 -24.17 -7.28
N TYR A 154 -7.40 -23.97 -7.19
CA TYR A 154 -6.76 -23.33 -6.04
C TYR A 154 -6.92 -21.81 -5.99
N LEU A 155 -7.26 -21.16 -7.12
CA LEU A 155 -7.22 -19.70 -7.28
C LEU A 155 -8.09 -18.95 -6.27
N ALA A 156 -9.29 -19.45 -5.97
CA ALA A 156 -10.19 -18.80 -5.00
C ALA A 156 -9.55 -18.72 -3.61
N ILE A 157 -8.88 -19.80 -3.19
CA ILE A 157 -8.27 -19.91 -1.86
C ILE A 157 -6.94 -19.17 -1.82
N GLU A 158 -6.13 -19.26 -2.88
CA GLU A 158 -4.90 -18.49 -3.01
C GLU A 158 -5.18 -16.98 -3.00
N ALA A 159 -6.16 -16.54 -3.77
CA ALA A 159 -6.60 -15.15 -3.76
C ALA A 159 -7.09 -14.73 -2.37
N SER A 160 -7.79 -15.59 -1.62
CA SER A 160 -8.16 -15.30 -0.23
C SER A 160 -6.97 -15.34 0.74
N SER A 161 -5.97 -16.18 0.49
CA SER A 161 -4.86 -16.44 1.41
C SER A 161 -3.77 -15.35 1.37
N LYS A 162 -3.53 -14.77 0.20
CA LYS A 162 -2.61 -13.63 0.05
C LYS A 162 -3.16 -12.34 0.71
N GLN A 163 -4.39 -12.33 1.19
CA GLN A 163 -5.08 -11.12 1.65
C GLN A 163 -4.97 -10.88 3.17
N TYR A 164 -4.16 -9.89 3.56
CA TYR A 164 -4.09 -9.37 4.94
C TYR A 164 -5.23 -8.37 5.28
N ILE A 165 -6.03 -7.97 4.28
CA ILE A 165 -7.05 -6.91 4.40
C ILE A 165 -8.11 -7.22 5.46
N VAL A 166 -8.48 -8.49 5.61
CA VAL A 166 -9.48 -8.93 6.60
C VAL A 166 -9.00 -8.60 8.02
N PHE A 167 -7.74 -8.91 8.32
CA PHE A 167 -7.16 -8.61 9.63
C PHE A 167 -7.08 -7.09 9.86
N VAL A 168 -6.63 -6.32 8.87
CA VAL A 168 -6.53 -4.85 8.98
C VAL A 168 -7.91 -4.21 9.24
N LEU A 169 -8.93 -4.62 8.49
CA LEU A 169 -10.30 -4.12 8.69
C LEU A 169 -10.87 -4.55 10.06
N ALA A 170 -10.59 -5.77 10.51
CA ALA A 170 -10.98 -6.23 11.85
C ALA A 170 -10.29 -5.42 12.96
N VAL A 171 -9.00 -5.11 12.81
CA VAL A 171 -8.26 -4.20 13.72
C VAL A 171 -8.92 -2.83 13.74
N PHE A 172 -9.27 -2.26 12.58
CA PHE A 172 -9.95 -0.97 12.50
C PHE A 172 -11.30 -0.96 13.23
N VAL A 173 -12.14 -1.98 13.00
CA VAL A 173 -13.42 -2.11 13.70
C VAL A 173 -13.21 -2.28 15.21
N SER A 174 -12.19 -3.03 15.63
CA SER A 174 -11.86 -3.21 17.05
C SER A 174 -11.42 -1.92 17.73
N ILE A 175 -10.59 -1.09 17.08
CA ILE A 175 -10.18 0.24 17.57
C ILE A 175 -11.40 1.14 17.73
N TYR A 176 -12.32 1.11 16.76
CA TYR A 176 -13.55 1.89 16.83
C TYR A 176 -14.50 1.40 17.95
N ALA A 177 -14.60 0.09 18.16
CA ALA A 177 -15.35 -0.50 19.27
C ALA A 177 -14.76 -0.10 20.63
N ILE A 178 -13.43 -0.18 20.79
CA ILE A 178 -12.69 0.30 21.96
C ILE A 178 -13.01 1.79 22.22
N TYR A 179 -12.95 2.60 21.16
CA TYR A 179 -13.23 4.03 21.22
C TYR A 179 -14.64 4.30 21.77
N ILE A 180 -15.67 3.62 21.24
CA ILE A 180 -17.05 3.78 21.69
C ILE A 180 -17.17 3.42 23.17
N LEU A 181 -16.68 2.26 23.59
CA LEU A 181 -16.86 1.78 24.97
C LEU A 181 -16.09 2.59 26.02
N ASN A 182 -14.90 3.09 25.68
CA ASN A 182 -14.12 3.89 26.62
C ASN A 182 -14.69 5.31 26.78
N ASN A 183 -15.21 5.90 25.70
CA ASN A 183 -15.79 7.24 25.76
C ASN A 183 -17.27 7.26 26.18
N PHE A 184 -17.99 6.14 26.09
CA PHE A 184 -19.42 6.09 26.41
C PHE A 184 -19.74 6.65 27.81
N GLU A 185 -18.97 6.26 28.83
CA GLU A 185 -19.17 6.68 30.23
C GLU A 185 -18.76 8.14 30.48
N GLN A 186 -17.83 8.67 29.68
CA GLN A 186 -17.43 10.07 29.72
C GLN A 186 -18.49 10.95 29.05
N GLU A 187 -19.02 10.51 27.90
CA GLU A 187 -20.10 11.19 27.18
C GLU A 187 -21.41 11.23 27.99
N SER A 188 -21.70 10.16 28.74
CA SER A 188 -22.89 10.08 29.59
C SER A 188 -22.72 10.70 30.99
N ASN A 189 -21.53 11.22 31.34
CA ASN A 189 -21.18 11.70 32.69
C ASN A 189 -21.43 10.67 33.81
N THR A 190 -21.52 9.37 33.49
CA THR A 190 -21.80 8.31 34.48
C THR A 190 -20.54 7.56 34.92
N ALA A 191 -19.36 7.99 34.48
CA ALA A 191 -18.08 7.36 34.83
C ALA A 191 -17.88 7.27 36.35
N GLY A 192 -18.15 8.37 37.08
CA GLY A 192 -18.02 8.42 38.54
C GLY A 192 -18.92 7.40 39.26
N ILE A 193 -20.16 7.27 38.82
CA ILE A 193 -21.15 6.34 39.41
C ILE A 193 -20.80 4.89 39.07
N SER A 194 -20.36 4.63 37.84
CA SER A 194 -19.97 3.29 37.37
C SER A 194 -18.79 2.75 38.18
N TYR A 195 -17.82 3.61 38.52
CA TYR A 195 -16.67 3.25 39.34
C TYR A 195 -16.99 3.01 40.82
N LEU A 196 -18.11 3.54 41.33
CA LEU A 196 -18.56 3.37 42.71
C LEU A 196 -19.51 2.17 42.90
N SER A 197 -19.93 1.52 41.82
CA SER A 197 -20.90 0.43 41.87
C SER A 197 -20.35 -0.86 42.51
N LYS A 198 -21.25 -1.65 43.12
CA LYS A 198 -20.93 -2.91 43.86
C LYS A 198 -20.12 -3.92 43.02
N LYS A 199 -20.30 -3.91 41.70
CA LYS A 199 -19.39 -4.60 40.75
C LYS A 199 -18.32 -3.60 40.36
N GLY A 200 -17.22 -3.57 41.12
CA GLY A 200 -16.14 -2.59 40.95
C GLY A 200 -15.48 -2.60 39.57
N LYS A 201 -14.47 -1.73 39.39
CA LYS A 201 -13.76 -1.47 38.13
C LYS A 201 -13.36 -2.73 37.35
N PHE A 202 -12.94 -3.80 38.04
CA PHE A 202 -12.53 -5.05 37.40
C PHE A 202 -13.61 -5.66 36.52
N SER A 203 -14.83 -5.78 37.05
CA SER A 203 -15.93 -6.43 36.34
C SER A 203 -16.35 -5.65 35.10
N LEU A 204 -16.16 -4.33 35.11
CA LEU A 204 -16.46 -3.45 33.98
C LEU A 204 -15.40 -3.60 32.89
N TYR A 205 -14.12 -3.45 33.21
CA TYR A 205 -13.03 -3.59 32.23
C TYR A 205 -12.96 -5.01 31.64
N LYS A 206 -13.17 -6.05 32.46
CA LYS A 206 -13.31 -7.44 31.97
C LYS A 206 -14.49 -7.57 31.00
N ALA A 207 -15.63 -6.94 31.28
CA ALA A 207 -16.78 -7.01 30.40
C ALA A 207 -16.55 -6.26 29.09
N LYS A 208 -15.86 -5.10 29.10
CA LYS A 208 -15.48 -4.37 27.90
C LYS A 208 -14.52 -5.20 27.03
N PHE A 209 -13.47 -5.77 27.63
CA PHE A 209 -12.53 -6.66 26.94
C PHE A 209 -13.26 -7.83 26.25
N LEU A 210 -14.15 -8.52 26.96
CA LEU A 210 -14.93 -9.64 26.40
C LEU A 210 -15.90 -9.18 25.31
N ALA A 211 -16.56 -8.03 25.47
CA ALA A 211 -17.49 -7.51 24.48
C ALA A 211 -16.77 -7.14 23.17
N ILE A 212 -15.62 -6.46 23.26
CA ILE A 212 -14.81 -6.10 22.09
C ILE A 212 -14.28 -7.37 21.42
N SER A 213 -13.80 -8.34 22.20
CA SER A 213 -13.33 -9.63 21.67
C SER A 213 -14.45 -10.38 20.92
N CYS A 214 -15.67 -10.40 21.44
CA CYS A 214 -16.80 -11.04 20.75
C CYS A 214 -17.11 -10.35 19.42
N ILE A 215 -17.10 -9.01 19.39
CA ILE A 215 -17.35 -8.25 18.15
C ILE A 215 -16.22 -8.48 17.15
N SER A 216 -14.96 -8.45 17.59
CA SER A 216 -13.82 -8.63 16.69
C SER A 216 -13.77 -10.04 16.09
N ILE A 217 -14.08 -11.07 16.90
CA ILE A 217 -14.21 -12.45 16.41
C ILE A 217 -15.32 -12.53 15.37
N SER A 218 -16.50 -11.98 15.67
CA SER A 218 -17.61 -11.95 14.72
C SER A 218 -17.24 -11.23 13.42
N THR A 219 -16.48 -10.13 13.49
CA THR A 219 -16.06 -9.41 12.28
C THR A 219 -15.08 -10.20 11.43
N ILE A 220 -14.13 -10.91 12.03
CA ILE A 220 -13.20 -11.77 11.28
C ILE A 220 -13.95 -12.90 10.58
N ILE A 221 -14.83 -13.60 11.31
CA ILE A 221 -15.59 -14.70 10.73
C ILE A 221 -16.44 -14.21 9.56
N VAL A 222 -17.19 -13.11 9.75
CA VAL A 222 -18.04 -12.55 8.70
C VAL A 222 -17.22 -12.10 7.51
N PHE A 223 -16.10 -11.40 7.72
CA PHE A 223 -15.26 -10.90 6.62
C PHE A 223 -14.54 -12.02 5.87
N CYS A 224 -14.03 -13.05 6.57
CA CYS A 224 -13.42 -14.22 5.93
C CYS A 224 -14.44 -15.00 5.10
N VAL A 225 -15.62 -15.31 5.66
CA VAL A 225 -16.68 -16.01 4.92
C VAL A 225 -17.11 -15.20 3.71
N PHE A 226 -17.31 -13.90 3.89
CA PHE A 226 -17.72 -13.01 2.81
C PHE A 226 -16.69 -12.93 1.69
N LEU A 227 -15.40 -12.83 2.04
CA LEU A 227 -14.30 -12.83 1.08
C LEU A 227 -14.21 -14.16 0.31
N LEU A 228 -14.29 -15.29 1.02
CA LEU A 228 -14.29 -16.62 0.39
C LEU A 228 -15.48 -16.77 -0.57
N VAL A 229 -16.67 -16.31 -0.18
CA VAL A 229 -17.86 -16.35 -1.05
C VAL A 229 -17.64 -15.53 -2.32
N ILE A 230 -17.14 -14.30 -2.22
CA ILE A 230 -16.87 -13.48 -3.42
C ILE A 230 -15.83 -14.13 -4.32
N ASN A 231 -14.69 -14.55 -3.76
CA ASN A 231 -13.64 -15.20 -4.55
C ASN A 231 -14.13 -16.52 -5.17
N SER A 232 -15.02 -17.24 -4.48
CA SER A 232 -15.64 -18.45 -5.02
C SER A 232 -16.64 -18.18 -6.15
N ILE A 233 -17.32 -17.03 -6.15
CA ILE A 233 -18.19 -16.60 -7.25
C ILE A 233 -17.35 -16.20 -8.47
N ILE A 234 -16.18 -15.60 -8.24
CA ILE A 234 -15.28 -15.13 -9.30
C ILE A 234 -14.52 -16.31 -9.93
N TYR A 235 -13.85 -17.13 -9.12
CA TYR A 235 -12.94 -18.17 -9.58
C TYR A 235 -13.54 -19.58 -9.52
N GLY A 236 -14.60 -19.83 -8.75
CA GLY A 236 -15.16 -21.17 -8.50
C GLY A 236 -14.67 -21.79 -7.18
N LEU A 237 -15.39 -22.81 -6.70
CA LEU A 237 -15.04 -23.52 -5.47
C LEU A 237 -14.13 -24.73 -5.78
N PRO A 238 -12.99 -24.90 -5.09
CA PRO A 238 -12.23 -26.15 -5.13
C PRO A 238 -12.94 -27.28 -4.37
N ASP A 239 -12.46 -28.50 -4.60
CA ASP A 239 -12.75 -29.64 -3.72
C ASP A 239 -12.13 -29.38 -2.34
N MET A 240 -12.98 -29.11 -1.35
CA MET A 240 -12.59 -28.75 0.01
C MET A 240 -12.02 -29.93 0.81
N LEU A 241 -12.21 -31.17 0.33
CA LEU A 241 -11.74 -32.40 0.97
C LEU A 241 -10.32 -32.78 0.55
N ALA A 242 -9.81 -32.22 -0.55
CA ALA A 242 -8.43 -32.42 -0.97
C ALA A 242 -7.45 -31.90 0.09
N ASN A 243 -6.24 -32.43 0.07
CA ASN A 243 -5.18 -32.00 0.98
C ASN A 243 -4.72 -30.57 0.70
N ILE A 244 -4.32 -29.84 1.75
CA ILE A 244 -3.92 -28.43 1.66
C ILE A 244 -2.73 -28.22 0.70
N GLN A 245 -1.85 -29.22 0.56
CA GLN A 245 -0.71 -29.25 -0.37
C GLN A 245 -1.14 -29.21 -1.85
N SER A 246 -2.42 -29.39 -2.16
CA SER A 246 -2.95 -29.24 -3.52
C SER A 246 -2.95 -27.78 -3.99
N ILE A 247 -2.69 -26.82 -3.09
CA ILE A 247 -2.65 -25.37 -3.35
C ILE A 247 -1.18 -24.91 -3.42
N PRO A 248 -0.77 -24.12 -4.43
CA PRO A 248 0.62 -23.71 -4.62
C PRO A 248 1.26 -23.04 -3.40
N ILE A 249 0.50 -22.15 -2.74
CA ILE A 249 0.94 -21.44 -1.54
C ILE A 249 1.27 -22.38 -0.38
N PHE A 250 0.74 -23.61 -0.36
CA PHE A 250 0.87 -24.55 0.76
C PHE A 250 1.62 -25.81 0.38
N TYR A 251 2.40 -25.80 -0.72
CA TYR A 251 3.17 -26.96 -1.16
C TYR A 251 4.13 -27.49 -0.11
N GLU A 252 4.75 -26.57 0.63
CA GLU A 252 5.71 -26.86 1.70
C GLU A 252 5.03 -27.15 3.04
N SER A 253 3.69 -27.27 3.06
CA SER A 253 2.98 -27.44 4.32
C SER A 253 3.22 -28.83 4.91
N PRO A 254 3.67 -28.93 6.17
CA PRO A 254 3.97 -30.19 6.83
C PRO A 254 2.72 -30.92 7.36
N TYR A 255 1.52 -30.36 7.16
CA TYR A 255 0.30 -30.84 7.79
C TYR A 255 -0.57 -31.65 6.82
N ASN A 256 -0.82 -32.93 7.12
CA ASN A 256 -1.79 -33.74 6.37
C ASN A 256 -3.22 -33.38 6.80
N ILE A 257 -3.73 -32.25 6.28
CA ILE A 257 -5.05 -31.70 6.58
C ILE A 257 -5.78 -31.35 5.29
N SER A 258 -7.11 -31.50 5.31
CA SER A 258 -7.96 -31.00 4.23
C SER A 258 -7.87 -29.49 4.11
N ILE A 259 -8.13 -28.99 2.91
CA ILE A 259 -8.24 -27.55 2.61
C ILE A 259 -9.21 -26.86 3.58
N LEU A 260 -10.36 -27.47 3.87
CA LEU A 260 -11.34 -26.93 4.82
C LEU A 260 -10.74 -26.75 6.22
N ALA A 261 -10.04 -27.76 6.73
CA ALA A 261 -9.39 -27.70 8.03
C ALA A 261 -8.27 -26.65 8.07
N GLY A 262 -7.52 -26.51 6.97
CA GLY A 262 -6.53 -25.44 6.77
C GLY A 262 -7.12 -24.04 6.91
N ILE A 263 -8.25 -23.77 6.21
CA ILE A 263 -8.97 -22.50 6.32
C ILE A 263 -9.37 -22.21 7.77
N PHE A 264 -9.90 -23.21 8.50
CA PHE A 264 -10.24 -23.03 9.91
C PHE A 264 -9.04 -22.69 10.80
N LEU A 265 -7.87 -23.29 10.54
CA LEU A 265 -6.64 -22.95 11.27
C LEU A 265 -6.17 -21.52 10.96
N CYS A 266 -6.20 -21.10 9.69
CA CYS A 266 -5.88 -19.73 9.29
C CYS A 266 -6.83 -18.70 9.94
N VAL A 267 -8.14 -18.95 9.94
CA VAL A 267 -9.14 -18.10 10.62
C VAL A 267 -8.89 -18.10 12.13
N GLY A 268 -8.59 -19.26 12.71
CA GLY A 268 -8.23 -19.40 14.13
C GLY A 268 -7.02 -18.55 14.50
N LYS A 269 -5.96 -18.55 13.67
CA LYS A 269 -4.78 -17.69 13.83
C LYS A 269 -5.16 -16.21 13.87
N GLN A 270 -5.97 -15.75 12.91
CA GLN A 270 -6.41 -14.35 12.87
C GLN A 270 -7.24 -13.97 14.10
N ILE A 271 -8.08 -14.89 14.60
CA ILE A 271 -8.82 -14.71 15.86
C ILE A 271 -7.87 -14.54 17.04
N PHE A 272 -6.83 -15.38 17.16
CA PHE A 272 -5.83 -15.22 18.21
C PHE A 272 -5.09 -13.88 18.07
N LEU A 273 -4.66 -13.50 16.87
CA LEU A 273 -3.97 -12.23 16.65
C LEU A 273 -4.81 -11.01 17.06
N ILE A 274 -6.11 -10.98 16.73
CA ILE A 274 -6.97 -9.84 17.08
C ILE A 274 -7.23 -9.76 18.58
N ILE A 275 -7.40 -10.92 19.24
CA ILE A 275 -7.52 -10.99 20.71
C ILE A 275 -6.21 -10.51 21.34
N GLY A 276 -5.07 -10.89 20.76
CA GLY A 276 -3.73 -10.44 21.15
C GLY A 276 -3.62 -8.93 21.08
N PHE A 277 -3.99 -8.33 19.96
CA PHE A 277 -4.01 -6.88 19.78
C PHE A 277 -4.88 -6.17 20.84
N ILE A 278 -6.11 -6.64 21.06
CA ILE A 278 -7.02 -6.08 22.07
C ILE A 278 -6.42 -6.22 23.47
N SER A 279 -5.75 -7.35 23.74
CA SER A 279 -5.13 -7.61 25.03
C SER A 279 -3.95 -6.65 25.28
N VAL A 280 -3.07 -6.44 24.31
CA VAL A 280 -1.97 -5.45 24.38
C VAL A 280 -2.53 -4.05 24.63
N TYR A 281 -3.63 -3.68 23.97
CA TYR A 281 -4.30 -2.39 24.22
C TYR A 281 -4.72 -2.25 25.68
N TYR A 282 -5.41 -3.24 26.25
CA TYR A 282 -5.87 -3.19 27.64
C TYR A 282 -4.75 -3.32 28.67
N LEU A 283 -3.68 -4.07 28.36
CA LEU A 283 -2.45 -4.10 29.14
C LEU A 283 -1.85 -2.70 29.19
N LEU A 284 -1.62 -2.06 28.05
CA LEU A 284 -1.09 -0.70 28.00
C LEU A 284 -2.04 0.30 28.68
N LEU A 285 -3.36 0.12 28.57
CA LEU A 285 -4.34 0.96 29.25
C LEU A 285 -4.24 0.85 30.76
N SER A 286 -4.01 -0.36 31.27
CA SER A 286 -3.83 -0.60 32.70
C SER A 286 -2.53 0.03 33.22
N LEU A 287 -1.45 0.03 32.42
CA LEU A 287 -0.15 0.61 32.75
C LEU A 287 -0.15 2.15 32.62
N LEU A 288 -0.56 2.66 31.46
CA LEU A 288 -0.49 4.08 31.10
C LEU A 288 -1.71 4.88 31.57
N ARG A 289 -2.80 4.22 31.97
CA ARG A 289 -3.99 4.85 32.57
C ARG A 289 -4.62 5.99 31.76
N SER A 290 -4.37 6.04 30.45
CA SER A 290 -4.85 7.10 29.56
C SER A 290 -4.96 6.58 28.14
N ASP A 291 -6.16 6.67 27.55
CA ASP A 291 -6.45 6.24 26.18
C ASP A 291 -5.56 6.96 25.13
N LEU A 292 -5.17 8.20 25.39
CA LEU A 292 -4.30 8.96 24.49
C LEU A 292 -2.86 8.42 24.52
N ARG A 293 -2.33 8.14 25.71
CA ARG A 293 -0.97 7.62 25.86
C ARG A 293 -0.86 6.20 25.29
N THR A 294 -1.86 5.35 25.53
CA THR A 294 -1.89 4.00 24.93
C THR A 294 -1.89 4.06 23.43
N SER A 295 -2.77 4.89 22.84
CA SER A 295 -2.86 5.02 21.39
C SER A 295 -1.54 5.49 20.76
N ILE A 296 -0.83 6.43 21.41
CA ILE A 296 0.48 6.91 20.94
C ILE A 296 1.53 5.79 21.00
N VAL A 297 1.60 5.04 22.11
CA VAL A 297 2.58 3.94 22.26
C VAL A 297 2.32 2.82 21.25
N ILE A 298 1.05 2.45 21.03
CA ILE A 298 0.70 1.45 20.03
C ILE A 298 1.05 1.92 18.62
N CYS A 299 0.80 3.20 18.30
CA CYS A 299 1.17 3.78 17.01
C CYS A 299 2.69 3.75 16.79
N LEU A 300 3.49 4.13 17.78
CA LEU A 300 4.95 4.04 17.72
C LEU A 300 5.43 2.59 17.57
N PHE A 301 4.80 1.66 18.28
CA PHE A 301 5.11 0.23 18.16
C PHE A 301 4.81 -0.31 16.75
N CYS A 302 3.66 0.03 16.16
CA CYS A 302 3.32 -0.37 14.79
C CYS A 302 4.29 0.22 13.76
N LEU A 303 4.74 1.47 13.94
CA LEU A 303 5.74 2.09 13.07
C LEU A 303 7.09 1.38 13.18
N LEU A 304 7.47 0.97 14.38
CA LEU A 304 8.71 0.24 14.63
C LEU A 304 8.65 -1.17 14.02
N GLU A 305 7.53 -1.89 14.18
CA GLU A 305 7.28 -3.17 13.49
C GLU A 305 7.37 -3.00 11.97
N PHE A 306 6.73 -1.98 11.40
CA PHE A 306 6.80 -1.72 9.96
C PHE A 306 8.26 -1.46 9.50
N PHE A 307 9.03 -0.73 10.29
CA PHE A 307 10.44 -0.48 10.02
C PHE A 307 11.25 -1.79 10.00
N PHE A 308 11.05 -2.68 10.98
CA PHE A 308 11.72 -3.98 11.01
C PHE A 308 11.37 -4.87 9.82
N LEU A 309 10.12 -4.82 9.34
CA LEU A 309 9.72 -5.58 8.16
C LEU A 309 10.51 -5.17 6.91
N GLN A 310 10.82 -3.88 6.76
CA GLN A 310 11.57 -3.36 5.61
C GLN A 310 13.08 -3.44 5.77
N ALA A 311 13.61 -3.26 6.98
CA ALA A 311 15.04 -3.14 7.23
C ALA A 311 15.78 -4.48 7.35
N LEU A 312 15.08 -5.55 7.73
CA LEU A 312 15.70 -6.86 8.00
C LEU A 312 15.57 -7.79 6.78
N SER A 313 16.64 -8.50 6.44
CA SER A 313 16.63 -9.58 5.44
C SER A 313 16.32 -10.94 6.09
N ASP A 314 15.81 -11.91 5.32
CA ASP A 314 15.51 -13.28 5.80
C ASP A 314 16.75 -14.00 6.37
N TYR A 315 17.92 -13.69 5.81
CA TYR A 315 19.18 -14.34 6.15
C TYR A 315 19.92 -13.68 7.33
N SER A 316 19.37 -12.61 7.90
CA SER A 316 19.99 -11.93 9.04
C SER A 316 19.80 -12.73 10.34
N SER A 317 20.73 -12.59 11.30
CA SER A 317 20.59 -13.20 12.64
C SER A 317 19.37 -12.67 13.42
N LEU A 318 18.82 -11.53 13.00
CA LEU A 318 17.60 -10.91 13.54
C LEU A 318 16.35 -11.24 12.72
N SER A 319 16.41 -12.21 11.80
CA SER A 319 15.27 -12.62 10.95
C SER A 319 14.05 -13.05 11.76
N ILE A 320 14.23 -13.48 13.01
CA ILE A 320 13.12 -13.81 13.92
C ILE A 320 12.19 -12.61 14.14
N LEU A 321 12.72 -11.38 14.22
CA LEU A 321 11.91 -10.17 14.39
C LEU A 321 11.09 -9.85 13.13
N ARG A 322 11.57 -10.27 11.96
CA ARG A 322 10.85 -10.13 10.70
C ARG A 322 9.78 -11.20 10.56
N LYS A 323 10.10 -12.46 10.87
CA LYS A 323 9.14 -13.58 10.80
C LYS A 323 7.97 -13.41 11.78
N TRP A 324 8.24 -12.97 13.00
CA TRP A 324 7.24 -12.76 14.06
C TRP A 324 6.55 -11.39 14.04
N ASN A 325 6.84 -10.59 13.01
CA ASN A 325 6.22 -9.29 12.84
C ASN A 325 4.69 -9.40 12.72
N ILE A 326 3.94 -8.48 13.32
CA ILE A 326 2.47 -8.49 13.26
C ILE A 326 1.97 -8.41 11.81
N PHE A 327 2.63 -7.64 10.95
CA PHE A 327 2.26 -7.52 9.55
C PHE A 327 2.51 -8.81 8.77
N ASN A 328 3.58 -9.54 9.10
CA ASN A 328 3.84 -10.85 8.50
C ASN A 328 2.84 -11.90 8.97
N LEU A 329 2.55 -11.93 10.28
CA LEU A 329 1.56 -12.82 10.86
C LEU A 329 0.13 -12.56 10.37
N ALA A 330 -0.16 -11.33 9.88
CA ALA A 330 -1.45 -10.95 9.35
C ALA A 330 -1.79 -11.59 7.98
N TYR A 331 -0.79 -12.00 7.20
CA TYR A 331 -1.00 -12.81 5.99
C TYR A 331 -1.68 -14.12 6.37
N PHE A 332 -2.60 -14.64 5.55
CA PHE A 332 -3.42 -15.79 5.93
C PHE A 332 -2.58 -17.08 6.05
N GLU A 333 -1.62 -17.24 5.14
CA GLU A 333 -0.79 -18.45 4.96
C GLU A 333 0.32 -18.64 5.99
N THR A 334 0.81 -17.54 6.58
CA THR A 334 2.00 -17.59 7.47
C THR A 334 1.79 -18.50 8.66
N LEU A 335 2.86 -19.20 9.06
CA LEU A 335 2.92 -20.33 9.99
C LEU A 335 2.41 -21.68 9.41
N ILE A 336 1.41 -21.72 8.52
CA ILE A 336 0.91 -23.00 7.93
C ILE A 336 1.73 -23.40 6.70
N ASN A 337 2.18 -22.42 5.90
CA ASN A 337 2.91 -22.66 4.66
C ASN A 337 4.18 -23.49 4.86
N GLU A 338 5.08 -23.06 5.73
CA GLU A 338 6.40 -23.68 5.87
C GLU A 338 6.56 -24.40 7.22
N PHE A 339 7.38 -25.45 7.24
CA PHE A 339 7.80 -26.08 8.49
C PHE A 339 8.94 -25.29 9.15
N GLY A 340 8.59 -24.48 10.14
CA GLY A 340 9.57 -23.80 10.99
C GLY A 340 9.73 -24.45 12.37
N MET A 341 10.98 -24.75 12.75
CA MET A 341 11.38 -25.04 14.13
C MET A 341 12.21 -23.90 14.68
N GLN A 342 11.90 -23.49 15.90
CA GLN A 342 12.64 -22.42 16.58
C GLN A 342 13.05 -22.85 17.99
N SER A 343 14.26 -22.49 18.39
CA SER A 343 14.76 -22.76 19.73
C SER A 343 14.36 -21.64 20.69
N LEU A 344 13.50 -21.97 21.66
CA LEU A 344 13.22 -21.11 22.81
C LEU A 344 13.98 -21.64 24.01
N PHE A 345 14.92 -20.83 24.53
CA PHE A 345 15.72 -21.18 25.72
C PHE A 345 16.40 -22.56 25.64
N GLY A 346 16.85 -22.96 24.44
CA GLY A 346 17.51 -24.25 24.19
C GLY A 346 16.55 -25.42 23.89
N ILE A 347 15.24 -25.23 23.95
CA ILE A 347 14.23 -26.24 23.59
C ILE A 347 13.74 -25.96 22.17
N GLN A 348 13.86 -26.94 21.26
CA GLN A 348 13.30 -26.86 19.92
C GLN A 348 11.78 -27.06 19.98
N MET A 349 11.01 -26.08 19.53
CA MET A 349 9.55 -26.17 19.42
C MET A 349 9.07 -25.76 18.02
N LYS A 350 7.93 -26.31 17.61
CA LYS A 350 7.27 -25.92 16.37
C LYS A 350 6.71 -24.49 16.49
N GLU A 351 6.77 -23.70 15.44
CA GLU A 351 6.35 -22.28 15.46
C GLU A 351 4.93 -22.05 16.00
N TRP A 352 3.95 -22.89 15.63
CA TRP A 352 2.58 -22.80 16.15
C TRP A 352 2.47 -23.00 17.65
N GLN A 353 3.31 -23.87 18.24
CA GLN A 353 3.31 -24.11 19.68
C GLN A 353 3.81 -22.87 20.43
N ILE A 354 4.83 -22.22 19.89
CA ILE A 354 5.36 -20.96 20.42
C ILE A 354 4.28 -19.88 20.35
N PHE A 355 3.60 -19.76 19.21
CA PHE A 355 2.54 -18.78 19.01
C PHE A 355 1.43 -18.93 20.05
N ILE A 356 0.92 -20.14 20.25
CA ILE A 356 -0.14 -20.43 21.24
C ILE A 356 0.34 -20.10 22.66
N LEU A 357 1.58 -20.48 23.02
CA LEU A 357 2.15 -20.22 24.33
C LEU A 357 2.28 -18.72 24.60
N CYS A 358 2.77 -17.94 23.64
CA CYS A 358 2.83 -16.48 23.73
C CYS A 358 1.45 -15.85 23.95
N MET A 359 0.44 -16.34 23.23
CA MET A 359 -0.94 -15.87 23.35
C MET A 359 -1.56 -16.17 24.73
N ILE A 360 -1.30 -17.35 25.29
CA ILE A 360 -1.77 -17.72 26.64
C ILE A 360 -1.11 -16.82 27.69
N ILE A 361 0.22 -16.65 27.63
CA ILE A 361 0.96 -15.78 28.56
C ILE A 361 0.42 -14.35 28.50
N LEU A 362 0.25 -13.83 27.29
CA LEU A 362 -0.29 -12.49 27.07
C LEU A 362 -1.67 -12.33 27.72
N LEU A 363 -2.59 -13.28 27.51
CA LEU A 363 -3.91 -13.25 28.13
C LEU A 363 -3.84 -13.28 29.67
N VAL A 364 -2.98 -14.11 30.26
CA VAL A 364 -2.80 -14.17 31.72
C VAL A 364 -2.27 -12.83 32.26
N VAL A 365 -1.27 -12.25 31.61
CA VAL A 365 -0.68 -10.95 31.99
C VAL A 365 -1.71 -9.83 31.86
N THR A 366 -2.53 -9.83 30.82
CA THR A 366 -3.54 -8.77 30.62
C THR A 366 -4.64 -8.85 31.68
N MET A 367 -5.10 -10.05 32.02
CA MET A 367 -6.11 -10.26 33.07
C MET A 367 -5.57 -9.88 34.46
N SER A 368 -4.31 -10.20 34.75
CA SER A 368 -3.66 -9.79 36.00
C SER A 368 -3.48 -8.27 36.06
N ALA A 369 -3.07 -7.63 34.96
CA ALA A 369 -2.91 -6.18 34.89
C ALA A 369 -4.24 -5.43 35.05
N ILE A 370 -5.33 -5.92 34.42
CA ILE A 370 -6.69 -5.39 34.64
C ILE A 370 -7.11 -5.56 36.11
N TYR A 371 -6.78 -6.69 36.74
CA TYR A 371 -7.04 -6.91 38.16
C TYR A 371 -6.28 -5.92 39.05
N VAL A 372 -4.98 -5.72 38.85
CA VAL A 372 -4.17 -4.76 39.61
C VAL A 372 -4.68 -3.33 39.41
N TYR A 373 -4.96 -2.93 38.16
CA TYR A 373 -5.53 -1.63 37.83
C TYR A 373 -6.86 -1.38 38.55
N SER A 374 -7.71 -2.40 38.62
CA SER A 374 -9.00 -2.30 39.29
C SER A 374 -8.93 -2.09 40.81
N LYS A 375 -7.87 -2.60 41.46
CA LYS A 375 -7.64 -2.49 42.90
C LYS A 375 -7.05 -1.13 43.30
N GLY A 376 -6.61 -0.32 42.34
CA GLY A 376 -6.10 1.02 42.60
C GLY A 376 -4.77 1.06 43.38
N TRP A 377 -4.04 -0.06 43.45
CA TRP A 377 -2.86 -0.27 44.30
C TRP A 377 -1.61 0.57 43.96
N ILE A 378 -1.68 1.50 43.00
CA ILE A 378 -0.60 2.45 42.75
C ILE A 378 -1.20 3.85 42.81
N ASN A 379 -0.84 4.53 43.89
CA ASN A 379 -1.30 5.85 44.31
C ASN A 379 -1.59 6.78 43.14
N SER A 380 -2.79 7.36 43.21
CA SER A 380 -3.12 8.60 42.54
C SER A 380 -2.20 9.69 43.12
N THR A 381 -0.98 9.82 42.59
CA THR A 381 -0.30 11.11 42.62
C THR A 381 -1.09 12.04 41.70
N LYS A 382 -2.19 12.56 42.23
CA LYS A 382 -2.79 13.79 41.72
C LYS A 382 -1.76 14.87 41.97
N THR A 383 -0.84 15.04 41.02
CA THR A 383 -0.18 16.33 40.86
C THR A 383 -1.29 17.30 40.46
N ILE A 384 -1.87 17.94 41.47
CA ILE A 384 -2.69 19.14 41.27
C ILE A 384 -1.70 20.20 40.80
N THR A 385 -1.44 20.20 39.51
CA THR A 385 -0.82 21.35 38.86
C THR A 385 -1.85 22.47 38.93
N ARG A 386 -1.68 23.34 39.93
CA ARG A 386 -2.38 24.63 40.00
C ARG A 386 -1.99 25.40 38.73
N HIS A 387 -2.82 25.30 37.70
CA HIS A 387 -2.79 26.26 36.62
C HIS A 387 -3.14 27.62 37.22
N LYS A 388 -2.16 28.52 37.29
CA LYS A 388 -2.42 29.94 37.56
C LYS A 388 -3.37 30.42 36.47
N PRO A 389 -4.57 30.92 36.80
CA PRO A 389 -5.42 31.55 35.81
C PRO A 389 -4.66 32.76 35.29
N ASN A 390 -4.33 32.75 34.00
CA ASN A 390 -3.75 33.92 33.37
C ASN A 390 -4.88 34.93 33.18
N THR A 391 -5.10 35.79 34.16
CA THR A 391 -6.21 36.75 34.24
C THR A 391 -6.01 38.01 33.39
N ARG A 392 -5.00 38.04 32.51
CA ARG A 392 -4.84 39.13 31.55
C ARG A 392 -5.60 38.76 30.27
N GLY A 393 -6.76 39.38 30.08
CA GLY A 393 -7.48 39.38 28.81
C GLY A 393 -6.60 39.98 27.71
N LYS A 394 -5.78 39.16 27.07
CA LYS A 394 -5.05 39.56 25.88
C LYS A 394 -6.04 39.57 24.73
N HIS A 395 -6.31 40.74 24.16
CA HIS A 395 -6.98 40.84 22.88
C HIS A 395 -6.07 40.20 21.81
N VAL A 396 -6.36 38.94 21.48
CA VAL A 396 -5.69 38.24 20.37
C VAL A 396 -6.56 38.44 19.14
N SER A 397 -5.95 38.83 18.02
CA SER A 397 -6.67 38.93 16.74
C SER A 397 -7.34 37.59 16.41
N LEU A 398 -8.53 37.63 15.79
CA LEU A 398 -9.29 36.42 15.46
C LEU A 398 -8.45 35.41 14.65
N LYS A 399 -7.64 35.92 13.71
CA LYS A 399 -6.72 35.11 12.91
C LYS A 399 -5.68 34.39 13.78
N ASN A 400 -5.02 35.11 14.69
CA ASN A 400 -3.98 34.53 15.55
C ASN A 400 -4.57 33.52 16.54
N HIS A 401 -5.79 33.75 17.03
CA HIS A 401 -6.45 32.81 17.92
C HIS A 401 -6.82 31.50 17.18
N GLU A 402 -7.39 31.59 15.99
CA GLU A 402 -7.73 30.41 15.19
C GLU A 402 -6.46 29.65 14.75
N PHE A 403 -5.39 30.36 14.39
CA PHE A 403 -4.09 29.76 14.07
C PHE A 403 -3.49 29.03 15.29
N TYR A 404 -3.45 29.69 16.45
CA TYR A 404 -2.99 29.08 17.70
C TYR A 404 -3.81 27.84 18.08
N LYS A 405 -5.14 27.92 17.97
CA LYS A 405 -6.04 26.81 18.27
C LYS A 405 -5.74 25.61 17.39
N GLN A 406 -5.50 25.82 16.10
CA GLN A 406 -5.33 24.75 15.14
C GLN A 406 -3.94 24.09 15.23
N PHE A 407 -2.88 24.89 15.29
CA PHE A 407 -1.51 24.39 15.33
C PHE A 407 -1.07 23.86 16.70
N ILE A 408 -1.49 24.51 17.79
CA ILE A 408 -1.06 24.16 19.16
C ILE A 408 -2.11 23.29 19.85
N ASN A 409 -3.35 23.78 20.03
CA ASN A 409 -4.38 22.99 20.73
C ASN A 409 -4.82 21.77 19.90
N GLY A 410 -4.88 21.91 18.58
CA GLY A 410 -5.23 20.86 17.63
C GLY A 410 -4.10 19.86 17.33
N LYS A 411 -2.89 20.11 17.88
CA LYS A 411 -1.63 19.39 17.60
C LYS A 411 -1.17 19.45 16.14
N GLY A 412 -1.57 20.47 15.39
CA GLY A 412 -1.19 20.64 13.98
C GLY A 412 0.32 20.71 13.75
N LEU A 413 1.09 21.33 14.65
CA LEU A 413 2.56 21.36 14.56
C LEU A 413 3.19 19.98 14.60
N PHE A 414 2.69 19.10 15.47
CA PHE A 414 3.17 17.72 15.56
C PHE A 414 2.88 16.96 14.26
N ILE A 415 1.68 17.13 13.70
CA ILE A 415 1.32 16.52 12.42
C ILE A 415 2.30 16.96 11.33
N ILE A 416 2.61 18.26 11.24
CA ILE A 416 3.56 18.78 10.24
C ILE A 416 4.97 18.24 10.43
N ILE A 417 5.47 18.15 11.68
CA ILE A 417 6.80 17.58 11.95
C ILE A 417 6.88 16.13 11.50
N VAL A 418 5.90 15.30 11.89
CA VAL A 418 5.82 13.90 11.45
C VAL A 418 5.72 13.80 9.92
N SER A 419 5.01 14.76 9.29
CA SER A 419 4.88 14.83 7.85
C SER A 419 6.22 15.03 7.15
N ILE A 420 7.04 15.95 7.67
CA ILE A 420 8.38 16.25 7.16
C ILE A 420 9.27 15.02 7.29
N CYS A 421 9.31 14.38 8.46
CA CYS A 421 10.11 13.17 8.69
C CYS A 421 9.75 12.05 7.72
N PHE A 422 8.45 11.81 7.51
CA PHE A 422 7.98 10.79 6.58
C PHE A 422 8.31 11.12 5.12
N CYS A 423 8.23 12.39 4.73
CA CYS A 423 8.60 12.79 3.37
C CYS A 423 10.09 12.64 3.10
N LEU A 424 10.94 12.99 4.08
CA LEU A 424 12.38 12.71 4.01
C LEU A 424 12.66 11.21 3.89
N TYR A 425 11.92 10.38 4.62
CA TYR A 425 12.04 8.92 4.57
C TYR A 425 11.65 8.34 3.20
N ILE A 426 10.48 8.70 2.65
CA ILE A 426 10.07 8.26 1.30
C ILE A 426 11.11 8.72 0.27
N SER A 427 11.54 9.99 0.34
CA SER A 427 12.53 10.52 -0.58
C SER A 427 13.82 9.70 -0.52
N TYR A 428 14.29 9.36 0.68
CA TYR A 428 15.51 8.60 0.88
C TYR A 428 15.40 7.14 0.39
N GLY A 429 14.29 6.46 0.68
CA GLY A 429 14.09 5.06 0.27
C GLY A 429 13.98 4.88 -1.24
N PHE A 430 13.31 5.80 -1.94
CA PHE A 430 13.28 5.77 -3.41
C PHE A 430 14.60 6.23 -4.03
N PHE A 431 15.29 7.15 -3.36
CA PHE A 431 16.62 7.59 -3.78
C PHE A 431 17.62 6.42 -3.77
N ASP A 432 17.63 5.59 -2.72
CA ASP A 432 18.54 4.44 -2.62
C ASP A 432 18.28 3.38 -3.70
N LYS A 433 17.00 3.14 -4.03
CA LYS A 433 16.59 2.25 -5.13
C LYS A 433 17.04 2.75 -6.51
N MET A 434 17.01 4.06 -6.74
CA MET A 434 17.47 4.66 -8.01
C MET A 434 19.00 4.73 -8.13
N ASN A 435 19.72 4.53 -7.03
CA ASN A 435 21.17 4.62 -6.95
C ASN A 435 21.89 3.29 -7.25
N GLN A 436 21.15 2.20 -7.41
CA GLN A 436 21.75 0.89 -7.65
C GLN A 436 22.19 0.78 -9.12
N VAL A 437 23.51 0.92 -9.30
CA VAL A 437 24.33 0.54 -10.46
C VAL A 437 24.40 1.60 -11.59
N ASN A 438 25.59 2.21 -11.77
CA ASN A 438 26.05 3.05 -12.91
C ASN A 438 25.69 4.55 -12.94
N PHE A 439 25.34 5.17 -11.81
CA PHE A 439 24.98 6.60 -11.76
C PHE A 439 26.09 7.55 -12.26
N SER A 440 27.33 7.39 -11.77
CA SER A 440 28.45 8.29 -12.09
C SER A 440 28.87 8.21 -13.55
N SER A 441 28.94 7.00 -14.11
CA SER A 441 29.39 6.77 -15.49
C SER A 441 28.37 7.24 -16.52
N ALA A 442 27.07 7.11 -16.24
CA ALA A 442 26.01 7.62 -17.10
C ALA A 442 25.95 9.16 -17.08
N GLU A 443 26.05 9.78 -15.89
CA GLU A 443 26.10 11.24 -15.77
C GLU A 443 27.24 11.85 -16.59
N GLU A 444 28.43 11.25 -16.54
CA GLU A 444 29.61 11.70 -17.28
C GLU A 444 29.36 11.70 -18.80
N GLN A 445 28.74 10.66 -19.36
CA GLN A 445 28.40 10.65 -20.80
C GLN A 445 27.44 11.78 -21.17
N TYR A 446 26.47 12.08 -20.31
CA TYR A 446 25.52 13.18 -20.52
C TYR A 446 26.16 14.57 -20.37
N GLN A 447 27.17 14.73 -19.52
CA GLN A 447 27.94 15.97 -19.43
C GLN A 447 28.81 16.19 -20.68
N ILE A 448 29.39 15.12 -21.24
CA ILE A 448 30.28 15.18 -22.41
C ILE A 448 29.49 15.37 -23.72
N TYR A 449 28.45 14.55 -23.94
CA TYR A 449 27.74 14.46 -25.21
C TYR A 449 26.37 15.15 -25.21
N GLY A 450 25.78 15.42 -24.04
CA GLY A 450 24.47 16.05 -23.89
C GLY A 450 24.45 17.56 -24.22
N GLY A 451 23.27 18.16 -24.07
CA GLY A 451 22.97 19.55 -24.44
C GLY A 451 22.44 19.68 -25.87
N ASN A 452 22.60 20.87 -26.46
CA ASN A 452 22.14 21.14 -27.82
C ASN A 452 23.01 20.39 -28.85
N LEU A 453 22.35 19.64 -29.75
CA LEU A 453 22.98 18.75 -30.72
C LEU A 453 23.53 19.55 -31.90
N SER A 454 24.78 20.01 -31.78
CA SER A 454 25.52 20.57 -32.91
C SER A 454 26.05 19.46 -33.83
N ASN A 455 26.23 19.75 -35.12
CA ASN A 455 26.81 18.80 -36.09
C ASN A 455 28.18 18.23 -35.67
N LYS A 456 28.94 18.95 -34.85
CA LYS A 456 30.22 18.47 -34.28
C LYS A 456 30.03 17.42 -33.18
N LYS A 457 28.96 17.53 -32.39
CA LYS A 457 28.64 16.56 -31.32
C LYS A 457 28.05 15.28 -31.91
N ILE A 458 27.17 15.39 -32.92
CA ILE A 458 26.59 14.24 -33.63
C ILE A 458 27.69 13.35 -34.20
N LYS A 459 28.66 13.94 -34.92
CA LYS A 459 29.81 13.19 -35.46
C LYS A 459 30.60 12.45 -34.38
N LYS A 460 30.87 13.08 -33.23
CA LYS A 460 31.57 12.45 -32.12
C LYS A 460 30.80 11.28 -31.49
N ILE A 461 29.47 11.35 -31.47
CA ILE A 461 28.61 10.27 -30.95
C ILE A 461 28.65 9.08 -31.92
N GLU A 462 28.52 9.34 -33.22
CA GLU A 462 28.59 8.31 -34.27
C GLU A 462 29.97 7.65 -34.36
N GLU A 463 31.06 8.44 -34.27
CA GLU A 463 32.44 7.93 -34.19
C GLU A 463 32.65 6.99 -33.00
N LYS A 464 32.08 7.31 -31.83
CA LYS A 464 32.17 6.44 -30.65
C LYS A 464 31.33 5.17 -30.80
N LYS A 465 30.13 5.25 -31.39
CA LYS A 465 29.29 4.06 -31.63
C LYS A 465 29.95 3.10 -32.62
N THR A 466 30.47 3.62 -33.72
CA THR A 466 31.18 2.82 -34.74
C THR A 466 32.45 2.16 -34.17
N ALA A 467 33.17 2.81 -33.25
CA ALA A 467 34.29 2.19 -32.56
C ALA A 467 33.86 0.95 -31.73
N ILE A 468 32.76 1.06 -30.97
CA ILE A 468 32.21 -0.05 -30.17
C ILE A 468 31.72 -1.20 -31.05
N GLU A 469 31.06 -0.89 -32.17
CA GLU A 469 30.61 -1.90 -33.14
C GLU A 469 31.81 -2.64 -33.77
N ASN A 470 32.87 -1.92 -34.13
CA ASN A 470 34.09 -2.53 -34.63
C ASN A 470 34.75 -3.47 -33.60
N GLU A 471 34.77 -3.11 -32.32
CA GLU A 471 35.23 -3.99 -31.24
C GLU A 471 34.40 -5.27 -31.14
N SER A 472 33.07 -5.18 -31.25
CA SER A 472 32.18 -6.35 -31.25
C SER A 472 32.41 -7.28 -32.45
N ILE A 473 32.66 -6.73 -33.63
CA ILE A 473 32.96 -7.49 -34.85
C ILE A 473 34.32 -8.19 -34.72
N MET A 474 35.31 -7.52 -34.12
CA MET A 474 36.62 -8.11 -33.85
C MET A 474 36.52 -9.28 -32.86
N PHE A 475 35.72 -9.14 -31.81
CA PHE A 475 35.45 -10.23 -30.86
C PHE A 475 34.75 -11.42 -31.53
N GLN A 476 33.71 -11.19 -32.34
CA GLN A 476 33.01 -12.26 -33.08
C GLN A 476 33.95 -13.01 -34.03
N LYS A 477 34.86 -12.30 -34.70
CA LYS A 477 35.88 -12.94 -35.54
C LYS A 477 36.81 -13.83 -34.72
N SER A 478 37.33 -13.31 -33.60
CA SER A 478 38.18 -14.09 -32.68
C SER A 478 37.47 -15.31 -32.11
N SER A 479 36.17 -15.23 -31.81
CA SER A 479 35.35 -16.37 -31.41
C SER A 479 35.24 -17.43 -32.52
N SER A 480 35.00 -17.00 -33.77
CA SER A 480 34.95 -17.91 -34.91
C SER A 480 36.31 -18.55 -35.25
N ASP A 481 37.41 -17.85 -35.00
CA ASP A 481 38.77 -18.34 -35.23
C ASP A 481 39.20 -19.33 -34.12
N TYR A 482 38.72 -19.15 -32.89
CA TYR A 482 38.85 -20.12 -31.81
C TYR A 482 38.09 -21.42 -32.11
N GLU A 483 36.83 -21.33 -32.58
CA GLU A 483 36.03 -22.49 -33.00
C GLU A 483 36.67 -23.28 -34.17
N LYS A 484 37.39 -22.60 -35.05
CA LYS A 484 38.17 -23.20 -36.15
C LYS A 484 39.55 -23.72 -35.74
N GLY A 485 39.93 -23.57 -34.47
CA GLY A 485 41.23 -24.01 -33.93
C GLY A 485 42.43 -23.15 -34.35
N LEU A 486 42.19 -21.92 -34.83
CA LEU A 486 43.22 -20.97 -35.28
C LEU A 486 43.81 -20.13 -34.14
N LEU A 487 43.16 -20.09 -32.97
CA LEU A 487 43.56 -19.37 -31.77
C LEU A 487 43.76 -20.34 -30.60
N THR A 488 44.77 -20.08 -29.76
CA THR A 488 44.93 -20.84 -28.51
C THR A 488 43.93 -20.36 -27.45
N HIS A 489 43.61 -21.22 -26.48
CA HIS A 489 42.64 -20.90 -25.42
C HIS A 489 43.07 -19.68 -24.57
N GLU A 490 44.38 -19.54 -24.30
CA GLU A 490 44.93 -18.42 -23.54
C GLU A 490 44.83 -17.08 -24.30
N GLU A 491 45.06 -17.10 -25.62
CA GLU A 491 44.91 -15.91 -26.48
C GLU A 491 43.44 -15.48 -26.61
N PHE A 492 42.52 -16.45 -26.72
CA PHE A 492 41.09 -16.17 -26.75
C PHE A 492 40.58 -15.59 -25.42
N GLN A 493 40.98 -16.16 -24.28
CA GLN A 493 40.62 -15.64 -22.96
C GLN A 493 41.07 -14.20 -22.73
N GLN A 494 42.27 -13.81 -23.18
CA GLN A 494 42.73 -12.43 -23.08
C GLN A 494 41.88 -11.45 -23.90
N ILE A 495 41.44 -11.87 -25.09
CA ILE A 495 40.56 -11.08 -25.95
C ILE A 495 39.16 -10.99 -25.33
N GLU A 496 38.66 -12.08 -24.75
CA GLU A 496 37.38 -12.14 -24.04
C GLU A 496 37.37 -11.23 -22.80
N ASP A 497 38.40 -11.30 -21.95
CA ASP A 497 38.53 -10.44 -20.78
C ASP A 497 38.61 -8.94 -21.15
N ALA A 498 39.38 -8.61 -22.21
CA ALA A 498 39.47 -7.24 -22.72
C ALA A 498 38.13 -6.74 -23.30
N TYR A 499 37.38 -7.62 -23.97
CA TYR A 499 36.06 -7.29 -24.50
C TYR A 499 35.01 -7.14 -23.39
N ILE A 500 35.00 -8.02 -22.38
CA ILE A 500 34.14 -7.90 -21.20
C ILE A 500 34.44 -6.59 -20.44
N PHE A 501 35.72 -6.23 -20.29
CA PHE A 501 36.11 -4.95 -19.67
C PHE A 501 35.62 -3.74 -20.48
N SER A 502 35.81 -3.75 -21.81
CA SER A 502 35.29 -2.71 -22.71
C SER A 502 33.76 -2.61 -22.65
N LEU A 503 33.04 -3.75 -22.61
CA LEU A 503 31.58 -3.78 -22.47
C LEU A 503 31.13 -3.14 -21.15
N MET A 504 31.82 -3.43 -20.04
CA MET A 504 31.52 -2.83 -18.75
C MET A 504 31.74 -1.31 -18.75
N GLU A 505 32.80 -0.82 -19.41
CA GLU A 505 33.10 0.60 -19.56
C GLU A 505 32.11 1.32 -20.50
N ASN A 506 31.73 0.68 -21.60
CA ASN A 506 30.88 1.25 -22.65
C ASN A 506 29.37 1.13 -22.40
N ARG A 507 28.94 0.29 -21.45
CA ARG A 507 27.51 0.13 -21.09
C ARG A 507 26.79 1.44 -20.79
N ALA A 508 27.48 2.40 -20.17
CA ALA A 508 26.92 3.73 -19.90
C ALA A 508 26.69 4.54 -21.19
N PHE A 509 27.57 4.40 -22.18
CA PHE A 509 27.43 5.04 -23.49
C PHE A 509 26.34 4.37 -24.33
N GLU A 510 26.18 3.05 -24.27
CA GLU A 510 25.09 2.37 -24.99
C GLU A 510 23.71 2.81 -24.50
N ASN A 511 23.54 2.95 -23.17
CA ASN A 511 22.34 3.52 -22.59
C ASN A 511 22.10 4.96 -23.10
N PHE A 512 23.13 5.80 -23.12
CA PHE A 512 23.05 7.15 -23.69
C PHE A 512 22.72 7.14 -25.20
N TYR A 513 23.31 6.23 -25.97
CA TYR A 513 23.09 6.13 -27.42
C TYR A 513 21.66 5.69 -27.73
N SER A 514 21.10 4.78 -26.94
CA SER A 514 19.68 4.42 -27.01
C SER A 514 18.77 5.61 -26.72
N ASP A 515 19.17 6.48 -25.78
CA ASP A 515 18.43 7.71 -25.52
C ASP A 515 18.55 8.69 -26.70
N TYR A 516 19.75 8.82 -27.29
CA TYR A 516 20.02 9.67 -28.46
C TYR A 516 19.22 9.26 -29.71
N SER A 517 19.17 7.96 -30.03
CA SER A 517 18.49 7.44 -31.23
C SER A 517 16.98 7.65 -31.21
N ASN A 518 16.41 7.78 -30.01
CA ASN A 518 14.96 7.84 -29.80
C ASN A 518 14.41 9.28 -29.68
N ILE A 519 15.27 10.29 -29.67
CA ILE A 519 14.86 11.68 -29.48
C ILE A 519 14.48 12.33 -30.82
N ILE A 520 13.28 12.91 -30.87
CA ILE A 520 12.75 13.68 -32.02
C ILE A 520 13.14 15.18 -31.93
N GLY A 521 13.90 15.58 -30.90
CA GLY A 521 14.24 16.97 -30.56
C GLY A 521 15.72 17.35 -30.75
N THR A 522 16.03 18.65 -30.54
CA THR A 522 17.38 19.23 -30.74
C THR A 522 18.28 19.19 -29.51
N THR A 523 17.74 18.87 -28.33
CA THR A 523 18.48 18.91 -27.05
C THR A 523 18.33 17.62 -26.27
N ILE A 524 19.45 17.13 -25.71
CA ILE A 524 19.49 15.96 -24.84
C ILE A 524 19.88 16.40 -23.44
N VAL A 525 19.10 16.02 -22.44
CA VAL A 525 19.41 16.31 -21.05
C VAL A 525 19.18 15.07 -20.21
N TYR A 526 19.94 14.96 -19.12
CA TYR A 526 19.92 13.78 -18.26
C TYR A 526 18.53 13.56 -17.64
N PRO A 527 17.82 12.49 -18.03
CA PRO A 527 16.37 12.44 -17.84
C PRO A 527 15.95 11.95 -16.46
N THR A 528 16.79 11.21 -15.73
CA THR A 528 16.40 10.49 -14.49
C THR A 528 15.85 11.41 -13.40
N GLY A 529 16.50 12.55 -13.18
CA GLY A 529 16.07 13.56 -12.23
C GLY A 529 14.70 14.17 -12.59
N TYR A 530 14.52 14.50 -13.87
CA TYR A 530 13.25 15.04 -14.37
C TYR A 530 12.14 13.99 -14.37
N GLN A 531 12.42 12.77 -14.81
CA GLN A 531 11.52 11.62 -14.76
C GLN A 531 11.07 11.30 -13.33
N ALA A 532 11.97 11.48 -12.35
CA ALA A 532 11.61 11.40 -10.96
C ALA A 532 10.64 12.53 -10.56
N VAL A 533 10.90 13.79 -10.91
CA VAL A 533 10.00 14.91 -10.56
C VAL A 533 8.61 14.79 -11.20
N PHE A 534 8.54 14.34 -12.46
CA PHE A 534 7.30 14.17 -13.22
C PHE A 534 6.63 12.80 -13.05
N SER A 535 7.12 11.96 -12.14
CA SER A 535 6.59 10.62 -11.83
C SER A 535 6.53 9.63 -13.01
N LEU A 536 7.35 9.83 -14.05
CA LEU A 536 7.40 8.99 -15.26
C LEU A 536 7.77 7.53 -14.94
N ASN A 537 8.80 7.34 -14.11
CA ASN A 537 9.29 6.03 -13.68
C ASN A 537 9.16 5.83 -12.15
N THR A 538 8.51 6.77 -11.45
CA THR A 538 8.37 6.78 -9.98
C THR A 538 6.92 6.95 -9.53
N TYR A 539 6.01 6.32 -10.25
CA TYR A 539 4.57 6.40 -9.97
C TYR A 539 4.22 5.97 -8.54
N SER A 540 4.79 4.86 -8.06
CA SER A 540 4.57 4.35 -6.70
C SER A 540 4.99 5.34 -5.61
N ARG A 541 6.08 6.08 -5.82
CA ARG A 541 6.53 7.14 -4.91
C ARG A 541 5.54 8.30 -4.87
N ASP A 542 5.12 8.79 -6.03
CA ASP A 542 4.22 9.93 -6.15
C ASP A 542 2.83 9.61 -5.58
N MET A 543 2.40 8.36 -5.76
CA MET A 543 1.27 7.82 -5.04
C MET A 543 1.49 7.86 -3.53
N MET A 544 2.62 7.35 -2.99
CA MET A 544 2.89 7.38 -1.54
C MET A 544 2.90 8.81 -0.97
N TYR A 545 3.34 9.80 -1.75
CA TYR A 545 3.20 11.20 -1.39
C TYR A 545 1.75 11.67 -1.39
N GLY A 546 0.97 11.31 -2.41
CA GLY A 546 -0.43 11.70 -2.49
C GLY A 546 -1.28 11.11 -1.35
N THR A 547 -1.06 9.85 -0.92
CA THR A 547 -1.77 9.26 0.24
C THR A 547 -1.49 10.10 1.47
N TRP A 548 -0.20 10.36 1.68
CA TRP A 548 0.28 11.07 2.84
C TRP A 548 -0.24 12.50 2.86
N PHE A 549 -0.26 13.15 1.70
CA PHE A 549 -0.74 14.50 1.52
C PHE A 549 -2.23 14.64 1.87
N VAL A 550 -3.06 13.72 1.38
CA VAL A 550 -4.48 13.64 1.74
C VAL A 550 -4.63 13.35 3.24
N LEU A 551 -3.76 12.52 3.82
CA LEU A 551 -3.86 12.11 5.23
C LEU A 551 -3.64 13.30 6.15
N ILE A 552 -2.58 14.06 5.87
CA ILE A 552 -2.25 15.30 6.58
C ILE A 552 -3.38 16.31 6.45
N ALA A 553 -3.87 16.51 5.22
CA ALA A 553 -4.99 17.41 4.94
C ALA A 553 -6.22 17.05 5.78
N VAL A 554 -6.63 15.77 5.82
CA VAL A 554 -7.77 15.32 6.62
C VAL A 554 -7.53 15.53 8.12
N LEU A 555 -6.35 15.18 8.65
CA LEU A 555 -6.05 15.30 10.08
C LEU A 555 -6.01 16.76 10.56
N LEU A 556 -5.49 17.66 9.72
CA LEU A 556 -5.46 19.10 9.98
C LEU A 556 -6.86 19.69 9.83
N PHE A 557 -7.47 19.59 8.63
CA PHE A 557 -8.72 20.27 8.31
C PHE A 557 -9.91 19.80 9.14
N SER A 558 -9.91 18.53 9.58
CA SER A 558 -10.98 18.00 10.43
C SER A 558 -11.15 18.80 11.72
N GLY A 559 -10.09 19.44 12.23
CA GLY A 559 -10.10 20.23 13.46
C GLY A 559 -10.78 21.60 13.35
N LEU A 560 -10.91 22.16 12.14
CA LEU A 560 -11.27 23.57 11.93
C LEU A 560 -12.64 23.93 12.52
N TYR A 561 -13.69 23.17 12.21
CA TYR A 561 -15.04 23.38 12.75
C TYR A 561 -15.39 22.44 13.91
N SER A 562 -14.89 21.22 13.89
CA SER A 562 -15.39 20.17 14.76
C SER A 562 -14.92 20.30 16.22
N ILE A 563 -13.78 20.96 16.47
CA ILE A 563 -13.28 21.24 17.82
C ILE A 563 -14.28 22.14 18.57
N ASP A 564 -14.71 23.23 17.94
CA ASP A 564 -15.64 24.20 18.54
C ASP A 564 -17.03 23.58 18.78
N LYS A 565 -17.47 22.70 17.87
CA LYS A 565 -18.76 22.00 17.99
C LYS A 565 -18.75 20.95 19.10
N SER A 566 -17.66 20.17 19.20
CA SER A 566 -17.51 19.15 20.24
C SER A 566 -17.47 19.76 21.65
N ALA A 567 -16.88 20.95 21.78
CA ALA A 567 -16.82 21.69 23.04
C ALA A 567 -18.08 22.54 23.32
N LYS A 568 -19.11 22.47 22.47
CA LYS A 568 -20.33 23.31 22.49
C LYS A 568 -20.07 24.82 22.51
N GLN A 569 -18.83 25.24 22.22
CA GLN A 569 -18.45 26.65 22.21
C GLN A 569 -19.19 27.42 21.11
N GLU A 570 -19.64 26.72 20.05
CA GLU A 570 -20.50 27.28 18.99
C GLU A 570 -21.71 28.06 19.55
N ASN A 571 -22.29 27.61 20.67
CA ASN A 571 -23.45 28.28 21.28
C ASN A 571 -23.10 29.64 21.89
N LEU A 572 -21.88 29.79 22.42
CA LEU A 572 -21.39 31.09 22.93
C LEU A 572 -21.08 32.03 21.77
N TYR A 573 -20.50 31.51 20.69
CA TYR A 573 -20.16 32.32 19.51
C TYR A 573 -21.39 32.78 18.72
N LYS A 574 -22.50 32.01 18.76
CA LYS A 574 -23.80 32.41 18.19
C LYS A 574 -24.35 33.71 18.79
N LEU A 575 -24.00 34.01 20.04
CA LEU A 575 -24.47 35.20 20.75
C LEU A 575 -23.71 36.48 20.38
N THR A 576 -22.68 36.39 19.54
CA THR A 576 -21.84 37.54 19.17
C THR A 576 -22.28 38.18 17.84
N LEU A 577 -22.42 39.51 17.81
CA LEU A 577 -22.94 40.33 16.70
C LEU A 577 -22.31 40.03 15.32
N TYR A 578 -21.00 39.81 15.27
CA TYR A 578 -20.26 39.56 14.01
C TYR A 578 -19.54 38.21 13.98
N GLY A 579 -19.58 37.42 15.06
CA GLY A 579 -18.64 36.34 15.28
C GLY A 579 -18.97 35.05 14.52
N LYS A 580 -20.15 34.92 13.91
CA LYS A 580 -20.55 33.67 13.23
C LYS A 580 -20.08 33.61 11.77
N LYS A 581 -20.39 34.61 10.92
CA LYS A 581 -19.95 34.64 9.50
C LYS A 581 -18.45 34.95 9.34
N ARG A 582 -17.98 36.04 9.96
CA ARG A 582 -16.58 36.50 9.86
C ARG A 582 -15.57 35.46 10.35
N ARG A 583 -15.98 34.63 11.32
CA ARG A 583 -15.15 33.54 11.84
C ARG A 583 -15.09 32.32 10.92
N LEU A 584 -16.21 31.89 10.34
CA LEU A 584 -16.20 30.80 9.35
C LEU A 584 -15.32 31.15 8.16
N ASP A 585 -15.41 32.41 7.69
CA ASP A 585 -14.55 32.91 6.62
C ASP A 585 -13.08 32.96 7.06
N THR A 586 -12.81 33.32 8.31
CA THR A 586 -11.45 33.31 8.86
C THR A 586 -10.90 31.87 8.97
N GLN A 587 -11.72 30.92 9.40
CA GLN A 587 -11.36 29.49 9.48
C GLN A 587 -11.11 28.89 8.10
N ARG A 588 -11.92 29.25 7.08
CA ARG A 588 -11.66 28.86 5.69
C ARG A 588 -10.36 29.45 5.15
N ARG A 589 -10.13 30.75 5.38
CA ARG A 589 -8.88 31.41 4.96
C ARG A 589 -7.64 30.78 5.61
N ILE A 590 -7.75 30.38 6.88
CA ILE A 590 -6.68 29.65 7.57
C ILE A 590 -6.49 28.26 6.96
N GLY A 591 -7.57 27.54 6.64
CA GLY A 591 -7.49 26.27 5.91
C GLY A 591 -6.76 26.41 4.56
N TYR A 592 -7.05 27.45 3.78
CA TYR A 592 -6.32 27.71 2.52
C TYR A 592 -4.84 28.02 2.74
N LEU A 593 -4.50 28.82 3.77
CA LEU A 593 -3.12 29.09 4.14
C LEU A 593 -2.40 27.80 4.60
N GLU A 594 -3.07 26.93 5.34
CA GLU A 594 -2.54 25.63 5.76
C GLU A 594 -2.26 24.74 4.55
N SER A 595 -3.18 24.62 3.59
CA SER A 595 -2.92 23.87 2.35
C SER A 595 -1.74 24.42 1.56
N LEU A 596 -1.57 25.75 1.50
CA LEU A 596 -0.40 26.37 0.86
C LEU A 596 0.90 25.97 1.55
N ILE A 597 0.94 26.00 2.89
CA ILE A 597 2.11 25.62 3.68
C ILE A 597 2.44 24.13 3.48
N ILE A 598 1.44 23.25 3.51
CA ILE A 598 1.64 21.80 3.34
C ILE A 598 2.14 21.51 1.93
N ALA A 599 1.52 22.10 0.89
CA ALA A 599 1.97 21.97 -0.49
C ALA A 599 3.43 22.40 -0.63
N PHE A 600 3.76 23.62 -0.18
CA PHE A 600 5.10 24.15 -0.25
C PHE A 600 6.12 23.25 0.47
N LEU A 601 5.84 22.85 1.71
CA LEU A 601 6.76 22.01 2.49
C LEU A 601 7.02 20.67 1.81
N LEU A 602 5.98 19.95 1.37
CA LEU A 602 6.18 18.62 0.81
C LEU A 602 6.89 18.65 -0.55
N PHE A 603 6.52 19.59 -1.42
CA PHE A 603 7.11 19.66 -2.76
C PHE A 603 8.51 20.27 -2.77
N CYS A 604 8.77 21.30 -1.97
CA CYS A 604 10.11 21.88 -1.89
C CYS A 604 11.12 20.89 -1.32
N ILE A 605 10.74 20.10 -0.32
CA ILE A 605 11.65 19.08 0.25
C ILE A 605 11.99 18.02 -0.81
N SER A 606 11.01 17.47 -1.52
CA SER A 606 11.30 16.50 -2.58
C SER A 606 12.14 17.10 -3.70
N PHE A 607 11.80 18.32 -4.14
CA PHE A 607 12.49 19.00 -5.24
C PHE A 607 13.96 19.29 -4.90
N VAL A 608 14.23 19.87 -3.73
CA VAL A 608 15.59 20.18 -3.28
C VAL A 608 16.45 18.93 -3.20
N LEU A 609 15.90 17.81 -2.70
CA LEU A 609 16.64 16.55 -2.62
C LEU A 609 17.03 16.00 -3.99
N PHE A 610 16.16 16.13 -5.00
CA PHE A 610 16.48 15.70 -6.36
C PHE A 610 17.49 16.63 -7.04
N VAL A 611 17.36 17.95 -6.88
CA VAL A 611 18.31 18.92 -7.46
C VAL A 611 19.71 18.80 -6.84
N LEU A 612 19.81 18.47 -5.55
CA LEU A 612 21.10 18.28 -4.88
C LEU A 612 21.86 17.03 -5.35
N LYS A 613 21.19 16.08 -6.01
CA LYS A 613 21.77 14.77 -6.31
C LYS A 613 21.77 14.40 -7.79
N TYR A 614 20.85 14.95 -8.57
CA TYR A 614 20.79 14.75 -10.01
C TYR A 614 21.06 16.10 -10.71
N PRO A 615 21.95 16.15 -11.70
CA PRO A 615 22.18 17.37 -12.46
C PRO A 615 20.93 17.74 -13.27
N MET A 616 20.29 18.85 -12.91
CA MET A 616 19.07 19.35 -13.55
C MET A 616 19.26 20.77 -14.10
N SER A 617 20.17 20.95 -15.05
CA SER A 617 20.51 22.27 -15.62
C SER A 617 19.68 22.68 -16.85
N GLY A 618 18.72 21.87 -17.30
CA GLY A 618 17.95 22.04 -18.55
C GLY A 618 16.46 22.41 -18.41
N TRP A 619 16.04 23.14 -17.36
CA TRP A 619 14.61 23.45 -17.10
C TRP A 619 13.88 24.27 -18.18
N LEU A 620 14.63 24.95 -19.04
CA LEU A 620 14.07 25.74 -20.14
C LEU A 620 13.87 24.92 -21.43
N ASN A 621 14.35 23.67 -21.46
CA ASN A 621 14.21 22.79 -22.62
C ASN A 621 12.81 22.15 -22.65
N ASP A 622 12.44 21.68 -23.83
CA ASP A 622 11.15 21.04 -24.09
C ASP A 622 11.04 19.68 -23.42
N THR A 623 9.82 19.28 -23.05
CA THR A 623 9.60 18.01 -22.33
C THR A 623 9.86 16.76 -23.15
N ILE A 624 9.96 16.85 -24.48
CA ILE A 624 10.43 15.73 -25.33
C ILE A 624 11.79 15.20 -24.85
N SER A 625 12.66 16.07 -24.34
CA SER A 625 14.03 15.72 -23.94
C SER A 625 14.14 14.74 -22.77
N ILE A 626 13.04 14.41 -22.08
CA ILE A 626 13.04 13.55 -20.89
C ILE A 626 12.31 12.21 -21.07
N PHE A 627 11.72 11.94 -22.24
CA PHE A 627 10.99 10.70 -22.52
C PHE A 627 11.90 9.60 -23.11
N ARG A 628 11.68 8.35 -22.69
CA ARG A 628 12.39 7.14 -23.16
C ARG A 628 11.36 6.08 -23.61
N LEU A 629 11.76 5.14 -24.48
CA LEU A 629 10.90 4.02 -24.92
C LEU A 629 10.36 3.20 -23.75
N ASP A 630 11.15 2.99 -22.70
CA ASP A 630 10.77 2.22 -21.51
C ASP A 630 9.85 2.98 -20.53
N THR A 631 9.44 4.21 -20.88
CA THR A 631 8.51 4.94 -20.02
C THR A 631 7.15 4.26 -20.07
N THR A 632 6.63 3.90 -18.88
CA THR A 632 5.33 3.22 -18.69
C THR A 632 4.12 4.04 -19.17
N VAL A 633 4.31 5.24 -19.70
CA VAL A 633 3.30 6.27 -19.94
C VAL A 633 3.05 6.43 -21.44
N LYS A 634 1.91 5.95 -21.93
CA LYS A 634 1.40 6.28 -23.28
C LYS A 634 0.98 7.76 -23.34
N ILE A 635 1.61 8.55 -24.21
CA ILE A 635 1.32 9.97 -24.42
C ILE A 635 0.22 10.12 -25.46
N TYR A 636 -0.82 10.89 -25.15
CA TYR A 636 -1.97 11.08 -26.06
C TYR A 636 -2.01 12.48 -26.70
N ASP A 637 -1.26 13.48 -26.20
CA ASP A 637 -1.31 14.86 -26.70
C ASP A 637 0.08 15.40 -27.10
N PRO A 638 0.33 15.66 -28.39
CA PRO A 638 1.61 16.17 -28.89
C PRO A 638 1.89 17.64 -28.51
N MET A 639 0.92 18.43 -28.05
CA MET A 639 1.18 19.81 -27.60
C MET A 639 1.98 19.87 -26.29
N TYR A 640 1.84 18.88 -25.40
CA TYR A 640 2.55 18.85 -24.11
C TYR A 640 4.07 18.73 -24.29
N LEU A 641 4.46 17.99 -25.32
CA LEU A 641 5.84 17.67 -25.68
C LEU A 641 6.68 18.92 -26.02
N GLN A 642 6.04 19.99 -26.50
CA GLN A 642 6.71 21.24 -26.93
C GLN A 642 6.72 22.36 -25.87
N VAL A 643 6.24 22.09 -24.65
CA VAL A 643 6.23 23.09 -23.56
C VAL A 643 7.53 22.96 -22.74
N PRO A 644 8.13 24.07 -22.27
CA PRO A 644 9.29 24.03 -21.37
C PRO A 644 9.01 23.27 -20.07
N LEU A 645 9.98 22.48 -19.61
CA LEU A 645 9.93 21.68 -18.37
C LEU A 645 9.52 22.53 -17.15
N LEU A 646 10.00 23.77 -17.04
CA LEU A 646 9.66 24.69 -15.95
C LEU A 646 8.16 25.03 -15.89
N ILE A 647 7.53 25.27 -17.05
CA ILE A 647 6.12 25.65 -17.13
C ILE A 647 5.26 24.45 -16.73
N ASN A 648 5.59 23.26 -17.21
CA ASN A 648 4.89 22.03 -16.85
C ASN A 648 5.05 21.70 -15.36
N PHE A 649 6.24 21.95 -14.78
CA PHE A 649 6.44 21.84 -13.35
C PHE A 649 5.53 22.78 -12.55
N LEU A 650 5.48 24.08 -12.91
CA LEU A 650 4.63 25.06 -12.24
C LEU A 650 3.14 24.71 -12.36
N TYR A 651 2.71 24.26 -13.53
CA TYR A 651 1.34 23.82 -13.78
C TYR A 651 0.94 22.65 -12.89
N LEU A 652 1.82 21.64 -12.77
CA LEU A 652 1.62 20.50 -11.88
C LEU A 652 1.48 20.92 -10.41
N GLN A 653 2.27 21.91 -9.95
CA GLN A 653 2.13 22.43 -8.58
C GLN A 653 0.79 23.14 -8.35
N ILE A 654 0.31 23.91 -9.34
CA ILE A 654 -0.98 24.60 -9.27
C ILE A 654 -2.12 23.59 -9.18
N PHE A 655 -2.08 22.50 -9.96
CA PHE A 655 -3.08 21.44 -9.93
C PHE A 655 -3.14 20.73 -8.58
N ARG A 656 -1.99 20.32 -8.03
CA ARG A 656 -1.94 19.68 -6.70
C ARG A 656 -2.50 20.57 -5.59
N LEU A 657 -2.28 21.88 -5.70
CA LEU A 657 -2.84 22.86 -4.77
C LEU A 657 -4.36 23.00 -4.91
N LEU A 658 -4.91 22.96 -6.13
CA LEU A 658 -6.36 22.93 -6.35
C LEU A 658 -7.00 21.68 -5.73
N VAL A 659 -6.35 20.52 -5.83
CA VAL A 659 -6.82 19.27 -5.19
C VAL A 659 -6.88 19.42 -3.67
N LEU A 660 -5.89 20.03 -3.04
CA LEU A 660 -5.96 20.31 -1.60
C LEU A 660 -7.13 21.20 -1.22
N PHE A 661 -7.41 22.22 -2.04
CA PHE A 661 -8.57 23.07 -1.82
C PHE A 661 -9.87 22.28 -1.95
N THR A 662 -9.98 21.35 -2.90
CA THR A 662 -11.15 20.46 -2.98
C THR A 662 -11.29 19.59 -1.74
N VAL A 663 -10.19 18.99 -1.24
CA VAL A 663 -10.21 18.15 -0.04
C VAL A 663 -10.62 18.97 1.18
N LEU A 664 -10.07 20.17 1.33
CA LEU A 664 -10.45 21.11 2.39
C LEU A 664 -11.97 21.34 2.40
N GLU A 665 -12.56 21.70 1.26
CA GLU A 665 -14.00 21.97 1.16
C GLU A 665 -14.85 20.74 1.54
N ILE A 666 -14.46 19.54 1.10
CA ILE A 666 -15.15 18.28 1.46
C ILE A 666 -15.06 18.05 2.97
N VAL A 667 -13.86 18.17 3.57
CA VAL A 667 -13.67 18.01 5.02
C VAL A 667 -14.52 19.02 5.78
N LEU A 668 -14.58 20.27 5.32
CA LEU A 668 -15.37 21.32 5.94
C LEU A 668 -16.87 20.99 5.90
N VAL A 669 -17.41 20.48 4.78
CA VAL A 669 -18.80 20.03 4.67
C VAL A 669 -19.10 18.92 5.68
N PHE A 670 -18.30 17.85 5.71
CA PHE A 670 -18.54 16.73 6.63
C PHE A 670 -18.34 17.12 8.09
N SER A 671 -17.36 17.97 8.40
CA SER A 671 -17.16 18.47 9.76
C SER A 671 -18.36 19.28 10.27
N GLN A 672 -19.06 19.99 9.38
CA GLN A 672 -20.29 20.70 9.74
C GLN A 672 -21.44 19.74 10.04
N VAL A 673 -21.61 18.70 9.23
CA VAL A 673 -22.69 17.70 9.37
C VAL A 673 -22.48 16.83 10.62
N LEU A 674 -21.26 16.34 10.84
CA LEU A 674 -20.95 15.32 11.85
C LEU A 674 -20.68 15.87 13.25
N ARG A 675 -20.44 17.18 13.37
CA ARG A 675 -20.25 17.94 14.62
C ARG A 675 -19.19 17.41 15.59
N SER A 676 -18.37 16.43 15.18
CA SER A 676 -17.36 15.78 16.01
C SER A 676 -16.11 15.47 15.17
N ARG A 677 -14.94 15.82 15.71
CA ARG A 677 -13.64 15.70 14.99
C ARG A 677 -13.38 14.27 14.56
N LYS A 678 -13.63 13.34 15.48
CA LYS A 678 -13.34 11.92 15.33
C LYS A 678 -14.24 11.26 14.27
N ASN A 679 -15.53 11.61 14.22
CA ASN A 679 -16.43 11.11 13.17
C ASN A 679 -16.08 11.72 11.80
N THR A 680 -15.61 12.97 11.79
CA THR A 680 -15.14 13.63 10.57
C THR A 680 -13.91 12.92 10.02
N ILE A 681 -12.90 12.66 10.86
CA ILE A 681 -11.68 11.94 10.45
C ILE A 681 -12.02 10.55 9.93
N THR A 682 -12.86 9.78 10.64
CA THR A 682 -13.23 8.42 10.21
C THR A 682 -13.96 8.43 8.86
N ILE A 683 -14.94 9.32 8.66
CA ILE A 683 -15.66 9.41 7.37
C ILE A 683 -14.75 9.93 6.25
N MET A 684 -13.85 10.86 6.53
CA MET A 684 -12.91 11.34 5.51
C MET A 684 -11.83 10.32 5.19
N PHE A 685 -11.42 9.51 6.17
CA PHE A 685 -10.54 8.37 5.94
C PHE A 685 -11.19 7.41 4.96
N ILE A 686 -12.45 7.10 5.20
CA ILE A 686 -13.29 6.27 4.35
C ILE A 686 -13.49 6.88 2.95
N LEU A 687 -13.87 8.15 2.83
CA LEU A 687 -14.27 8.71 1.54
C LEU A 687 -13.09 9.09 0.65
N VAL A 688 -11.93 9.38 1.24
CA VAL A 688 -10.80 9.96 0.50
C VAL A 688 -9.53 9.14 0.67
N LEU A 689 -9.14 8.77 1.89
CA LEU A 689 -7.87 8.06 2.12
C LEU A 689 -7.91 6.61 1.69
N LEU A 690 -8.97 5.90 2.02
CA LEU A 690 -9.08 4.48 1.76
C LEU A 690 -9.17 4.20 0.26
N PRO A 691 -9.97 4.95 -0.54
CA PRO A 691 -9.95 4.81 -1.99
C PRO A 691 -8.57 5.05 -2.59
N PHE A 692 -7.83 6.01 -2.03
CA PHE A 692 -6.47 6.30 -2.44
C PHE A 692 -5.51 5.14 -2.09
N MET A 693 -5.52 4.62 -0.87
CA MET A 693 -4.68 3.48 -0.46
C MET A 693 -4.99 2.23 -1.27
N LEU A 694 -6.24 2.03 -1.67
CA LEU A 694 -6.63 0.91 -2.50
C LEU A 694 -6.14 1.06 -3.94
N ALA A 695 -6.24 2.26 -4.53
CA ALA A 695 -5.65 2.51 -5.85
C ALA A 695 -4.13 2.27 -5.89
N GLN A 696 -3.41 2.45 -4.77
CA GLN A 696 -1.97 2.11 -4.65
C GLN A 696 -1.65 0.63 -4.75
N ILE A 697 -2.61 -0.22 -4.40
CA ILE A 697 -2.44 -1.68 -4.41
C ILE A 697 -2.63 -2.24 -5.84
N GLY A 698 -2.82 -1.38 -6.85
CA GLY A 698 -2.97 -1.76 -8.27
C GLY A 698 -4.43 -1.86 -8.72
N LEU A 699 -5.35 -1.28 -7.96
CA LEU A 699 -6.80 -1.41 -8.17
C LEU A 699 -7.30 -0.33 -9.14
N GLU A 700 -7.29 -0.62 -10.45
CA GLU A 700 -7.57 0.35 -11.52
C GLU A 700 -8.92 1.08 -11.36
N GLY A 701 -9.99 0.38 -10.97
CA GLY A 701 -11.32 0.98 -10.77
C GLY A 701 -11.35 2.09 -9.72
N PHE A 702 -10.43 2.06 -8.74
CA PHE A 702 -10.31 3.11 -7.72
C PHE A 702 -9.43 4.27 -8.14
N GLN A 703 -8.67 4.14 -9.22
CA GLN A 703 -7.93 5.28 -9.74
C GLN A 703 -8.89 6.40 -10.21
N TYR A 704 -10.07 6.04 -10.74
CA TYR A 704 -11.12 7.00 -11.17
C TYR A 704 -11.91 7.66 -10.02
N ILE A 705 -12.10 6.94 -8.90
CA ILE A 705 -12.83 7.46 -7.73
C ILE A 705 -11.88 8.24 -6.80
N SER A 706 -10.63 7.79 -6.71
CA SER A 706 -9.62 8.41 -5.87
C SER A 706 -9.08 9.69 -6.50
N LEU A 707 -8.59 10.59 -5.65
CA LEU A 707 -7.85 11.78 -6.09
C LEU A 707 -6.43 11.43 -6.59
N ILE A 708 -6.11 10.14 -6.78
CA ILE A 708 -4.74 9.65 -7.01
C ILE A 708 -4.17 10.14 -8.33
N HIS A 709 -5.02 10.08 -9.33
CA HIS A 709 -4.82 10.53 -10.68
C HIS A 709 -4.59 12.05 -10.76
N LEU A 710 -5.15 12.81 -9.82
CA LEU A 710 -4.96 14.27 -9.75
C LEU A 710 -3.73 14.69 -8.94
N LEU A 711 -3.28 13.81 -8.05
CA LEU A 711 -2.09 14.01 -7.23
C LEU A 711 -0.83 13.53 -7.95
N SER A 712 -0.96 12.54 -8.83
CA SER A 712 0.12 12.04 -9.66
C SER A 712 0.44 12.97 -10.83
N GLY A 713 1.72 13.10 -11.18
CA GLY A 713 2.16 13.88 -12.34
C GLY A 713 1.72 13.31 -13.69
N ASN A 714 1.32 12.05 -13.73
CA ASN A 714 1.12 11.29 -14.97
C ASN A 714 -0.18 11.64 -15.71
N ILE A 715 -1.26 12.10 -15.06
CA ILE A 715 -2.51 12.40 -15.78
C ILE A 715 -2.39 13.55 -16.76
N ILE A 716 -1.54 14.53 -16.45
CA ILE A 716 -1.27 15.67 -17.32
C ILE A 716 -0.58 15.18 -18.61
N LEU A 717 0.14 14.05 -18.54
CA LEU A 717 0.79 13.39 -19.68
C LEU A 717 -0.19 12.53 -20.51
N HIS A 718 -1.23 12.01 -19.87
CA HIS A 718 -2.17 11.07 -20.48
C HIS A 718 -3.40 11.72 -21.12
N THR A 719 -3.75 12.98 -20.81
CA THR A 719 -5.07 13.52 -21.21
C THR A 719 -5.03 14.98 -21.63
N SER A 720 -5.87 15.34 -22.62
CA SER A 720 -5.98 16.71 -23.14
C SER A 720 -6.26 17.69 -22.00
N ILE A 721 -5.43 18.73 -21.90
CA ILE A 721 -5.41 19.78 -20.86
C ILE A 721 -6.81 20.36 -20.56
N PHE A 722 -7.68 20.41 -21.57
CA PHE A 722 -9.00 21.06 -21.50
C PHE A 722 -10.16 20.15 -21.05
N GLY A 723 -10.05 18.82 -21.17
CA GLY A 723 -11.16 17.92 -20.90
C GLY A 723 -11.39 17.67 -19.41
N ILE A 724 -10.53 16.86 -18.82
CA ILE A 724 -10.69 16.38 -17.43
C ILE A 724 -10.37 17.50 -16.43
N GLY A 725 -9.33 18.30 -16.67
CA GLY A 725 -8.98 19.46 -15.84
C GLY A 725 -10.10 20.50 -15.74
N GLY A 726 -10.81 20.74 -16.85
CA GLY A 726 -11.99 21.60 -16.90
C GLY A 726 -13.16 21.05 -16.08
N MET A 727 -13.46 19.76 -16.19
CA MET A 727 -14.51 19.10 -15.40
C MET A 727 -14.23 19.17 -13.89
N TYR A 728 -12.97 19.05 -13.46
CA TYR A 728 -12.60 19.17 -12.06
C TYR A 728 -12.68 20.60 -11.52
N LEU A 729 -12.33 21.61 -12.32
CA LEU A 729 -12.57 23.01 -11.95
C LEU A 729 -14.07 23.27 -11.72
N ILE A 730 -14.93 22.70 -12.57
CA ILE A 730 -16.38 22.76 -12.41
C ILE A 730 -16.82 22.03 -11.12
N ALA A 731 -16.30 20.82 -10.86
CA ALA A 731 -16.60 20.07 -9.65
C ALA A 731 -16.17 20.81 -8.37
N TYR A 732 -14.98 21.42 -8.36
CA TYR A 732 -14.50 22.27 -7.26
C TYR A 732 -15.45 23.45 -7.00
N VAL A 733 -15.85 24.16 -8.06
CA VAL A 733 -16.79 25.28 -7.95
C VAL A 733 -18.13 24.82 -7.39
N LEU A 734 -18.65 23.67 -7.83
CA LEU A 734 -19.89 23.08 -7.31
C LEU A 734 -19.79 22.72 -5.83
N ILE A 735 -18.73 22.01 -5.42
CA ILE A 735 -18.49 21.63 -4.02
C ILE A 735 -18.37 22.87 -3.13
N ARG A 736 -17.68 23.91 -3.62
CA ARG A 736 -17.55 25.20 -2.93
C ARG A 736 -18.89 25.91 -2.76
N ILE A 737 -19.76 25.87 -3.78
CA ILE A 737 -21.12 26.43 -3.69
C ILE A 737 -21.93 25.65 -2.65
N ILE A 738 -21.83 24.32 -2.63
CA ILE A 738 -22.53 23.46 -1.65
C ILE A 738 -22.03 23.74 -0.23
N SER A 739 -20.70 23.82 -0.02
CA SER A 739 -20.11 24.11 1.29
C SER A 739 -20.51 25.49 1.79
N PHE A 740 -20.61 26.48 0.89
CA PHE A 740 -21.09 27.82 1.22
C PHE A 740 -22.58 27.82 1.57
N LYS A 741 -23.45 27.15 0.78
CA LYS A 741 -24.88 27.04 1.05
C LYS A 741 -25.19 26.27 2.35
N LEU A 742 -24.49 25.17 2.65
CA LEU A 742 -24.65 24.43 3.91
C LEU A 742 -24.21 25.25 5.13
N ALA A 743 -23.14 26.04 4.97
CA ALA A 743 -22.70 27.01 5.96
C ALA A 743 -23.62 28.24 6.07
N GLN A 744 -24.60 28.42 5.18
CA GLN A 744 -25.66 29.42 5.32
C GLN A 744 -26.96 28.82 5.86
N LYS A 745 -27.35 27.63 5.42
CA LYS A 745 -28.62 26.96 5.81
C LYS A 745 -28.65 26.55 7.28
N ASN A 746 -27.52 26.13 7.86
CA ASN A 746 -27.40 25.91 9.32
C ASN A 746 -27.43 27.24 10.13
N TYR A 747 -27.64 28.38 9.47
CA TYR A 747 -27.47 29.72 10.01
C TYR A 747 -28.65 30.66 9.71
N SER A 748 -29.68 30.22 8.99
CA SER A 748 -30.97 30.91 8.84
C SER A 748 -32.00 30.29 9.78
N LEU A 749 -31.94 30.68 11.05
CA LEU A 749 -33.00 30.64 12.05
C LEU A 749 -32.64 31.66 13.13
#